data_AF-A0A419JNM9-F1
#
_entry.id   AF-A0A419JNM9-F1
#
_cell.length_a   1.000
_cell.length_b   1.000
_cell.length_c   1.000
_cell.angle_alpha   90.00
_cell.angle_beta   90.00
_cell.angle_gamma   90.00
#
_symmetry.space_group_name_H-M   'P 1'
#
loop_
_entity.id
_entity.type
_entity.pdbx_description
1 polymer ?
#
loop_
_entity_poly.entity_id
_entity_poly.type
_entity_poly.pdbx_seq_one_letter_code
_entity_poly.pdbx_strand_id
1 'polypeptide(L)'
;MAVEKLGFKRILAITVIVCIAVAFGAGGYFYYTIVLQARKPLVAVITVDGPILRSEDASWYVDMINYALLNDSVKAVVVRINSPGGYADLVEEIYLDLLELKKVKPVAASVTMALSGGYYIAVAADYIYATPTSVVGSVGVIGTAPPMLIPSEFYLESGPYKVTGFSKLLFSFNLSRALESFVSAVETGRGDRLKLSSSELKKGLIYFGAEAVELGLVDEVGSLQKAVRRVAEEAGLVEYEVVDLNKAVERRLSYLWSYHNQTLDWRNLTLDVLNEIQPPPALWYLYLPPKALAQGVPSTEARVENMTAEVFGGGGGGVVLVDRSHGNEVSAWELDVVIGELAKRNITVRFVSGWSELSEGLDNASCLIVACPTIPYTVEECDRIEEFVKAGRLLILIFDPAYEYLLVPELFGPINSLATRFGMAFAKGYLYNEEDYYGLYRNIYVKTFAESPVTRNISTLVMFTATHIYATGGVAWASNGTYSSAAERAGNYTVIALAGRGNGTVIALADLTLFREPYCYVEDNYRVILNLASAIAEVKVIPPAEKPAEAEMYQVTEPELPVGTVKNFTEQVNGEKHLVRWIKVSELEVLVERPNMTTLYHFDENGSLVWWTSDGIEVIYDEPIPKPPYPLVKGKTWSYESGYTLSIQGRESRGKLTGTEKVVGFENVTAEDGTVYLCAKVRYSETNQFTLDGRNITITYEGYSWTSSEAGLVKDECTTRYYENGIPVMTEQRTLILRSIKKGQI
;
A
#
# COMPACT_ATOMS: atom_id res chain seq x y z
N MET A 1 99.50 19.55 55.01
CA MET A 1 98.02 19.64 55.09
C MET A 1 97.46 21.00 54.60
N ALA A 2 98.02 21.62 53.55
CA ALA A 2 97.56 22.94 53.08
C ALA A 2 97.30 23.05 51.56
N VAL A 3 97.59 22.00 50.76
CA VAL A 3 97.48 22.07 49.29
C VAL A 3 96.18 21.46 48.75
N GLU A 4 95.53 20.54 49.47
CA GLU A 4 94.25 19.93 49.01
C GLU A 4 93.00 20.78 49.25
N LYS A 5 92.99 21.66 50.26
CA LYS A 5 91.80 22.49 50.59
C LYS A 5 91.54 23.63 49.59
N LEU A 6 92.53 24.04 48.79
CA LEU A 6 92.39 25.13 47.82
C LEU A 6 91.73 24.68 46.50
N GLY A 7 91.96 23.42 46.10
CA GLY A 7 91.33 22.82 44.92
C GLY A 7 89.84 22.56 45.12
N PHE A 8 89.44 22.04 46.28
CA PHE A 8 88.03 21.74 46.59
C PHE A 8 87.14 22.99 46.61
N LYS A 9 87.62 24.11 47.17
CA LYS A 9 86.86 25.38 47.19
C LYS A 9 86.67 25.98 45.79
N ARG A 10 87.66 25.86 44.90
CA ARG A 10 87.54 26.30 43.50
C ARG A 10 86.60 25.41 42.69
N ILE A 11 86.68 24.10 42.87
CA ILE A 11 85.77 23.15 42.22
C ILE A 11 84.34 23.42 42.69
N LEU A 12 84.11 23.56 44.01
CA LEU A 12 82.79 23.87 44.56
C LEU A 12 82.24 25.21 44.03
N ALA A 13 83.07 26.25 43.94
CA ALA A 13 82.66 27.54 43.37
C ALA A 13 82.29 27.42 41.89
N ILE A 14 83.07 26.67 41.09
CA ILE A 14 82.77 26.42 39.68
C ILE A 14 81.49 25.59 39.53
N THR A 15 81.29 24.56 40.35
CA THR A 15 80.08 23.74 40.34
C THR A 15 78.85 24.57 40.70
N VAL A 16 78.93 25.45 41.70
CA VAL A 16 77.84 26.36 42.06
C VAL A 16 77.53 27.33 40.92
N ILE A 17 78.55 27.91 40.27
CA ILE A 17 78.35 28.80 39.11
C ILE A 17 77.70 28.05 37.94
N VAL A 18 78.13 26.82 37.66
CA VAL A 18 77.53 25.98 36.61
C VAL A 18 76.09 25.61 36.98
N CYS A 19 75.80 25.24 38.23
CA CYS A 19 74.43 24.96 38.68
C CYS A 19 73.52 26.20 38.58
N ILE A 20 74.03 27.39 38.91
CA ILE A 20 73.30 28.65 38.75
C ILE A 20 73.06 28.95 37.26
N ALA A 21 74.07 28.77 36.40
CA ALA A 21 73.93 28.99 34.96
C ALA A 21 72.95 28.00 34.32
N VAL A 22 72.96 26.74 34.74
CA VAL A 22 72.00 25.72 34.30
C VAL A 22 70.60 26.03 34.84
N ALA A 23 70.47 26.49 36.09
CA ALA A 23 69.18 26.89 36.65
C ALA A 23 68.60 28.14 35.96
N PHE A 24 69.43 29.13 35.61
CA PHE A 24 69.03 30.29 34.82
C PHE A 24 68.74 29.93 33.36
N GLY A 25 69.51 29.02 32.76
CA GLY A 25 69.25 28.52 31.42
C GLY A 25 67.96 27.70 31.34
N ALA A 26 67.73 26.82 32.31
CA ALA A 26 66.50 26.06 32.45
C ALA A 26 65.31 26.97 32.78
N GLY A 27 65.47 27.93 33.69
CA GLY A 27 64.46 28.93 34.01
C GLY A 27 64.13 29.83 32.83
N GLY A 28 65.14 30.25 32.06
CA GLY A 28 64.97 31.01 30.83
C GLY A 28 64.30 30.22 29.71
N TYR A 29 64.65 28.94 29.57
CA TYR A 29 63.99 28.02 28.62
C TYR A 29 62.53 27.75 29.02
N PHE A 30 62.26 27.55 30.31
CA PHE A 30 60.91 27.37 30.86
C PHE A 30 60.07 28.64 30.71
N TYR A 31 60.65 29.82 30.97
CA TYR A 31 60.02 31.12 30.72
C TYR A 31 59.75 31.34 29.22
N TYR A 32 60.69 30.96 28.34
CA TYR A 32 60.52 31.05 26.90
C TYR A 32 59.40 30.14 26.36
N THR A 33 59.34 28.91 26.86
CA THR A 33 58.37 27.89 26.40
C THR A 33 56.96 28.05 26.99
N ILE A 34 56.82 28.60 28.20
CA ILE A 34 55.52 28.71 28.89
C ILE A 34 54.98 30.15 28.88
N VAL A 35 55.84 31.17 28.96
CA VAL A 35 55.41 32.58 29.08
C VAL A 35 55.50 33.33 27.76
N LEU A 36 56.50 33.05 26.91
CA LEU A 36 56.70 33.76 25.63
C LEU A 36 56.05 33.08 24.41
N GLN A 37 55.82 31.75 24.42
CA GLN A 37 54.91 31.12 23.46
C GLN A 37 53.45 31.35 23.87
N ALA A 38 53.01 32.61 23.81
CA ALA A 38 51.58 32.89 23.78
C ALA A 38 50.98 32.14 22.59
N ARG A 39 50.11 31.15 22.86
CA ARG A 39 49.38 30.46 21.79
C ARG A 39 48.66 31.52 20.95
N LYS A 40 48.92 31.53 19.63
CA LYS A 40 48.29 32.49 18.73
C LYS A 40 46.77 32.40 18.88
N PRO A 41 46.06 33.54 18.93
CA PRO A 41 44.61 33.53 18.96
C PRO A 41 44.09 32.83 17.70
N LEU A 42 42.98 32.11 17.84
CA LEU A 42 42.43 31.28 16.78
C LEU A 42 41.21 31.94 16.16
N VAL A 43 41.15 31.88 14.83
CA VAL A 43 39.90 32.04 14.06
C VAL A 43 39.45 30.64 13.69
N ALA A 44 38.35 30.19 14.29
CA ALA A 44 37.79 28.87 14.04
C ALA A 44 36.97 28.88 12.74
N VAL A 45 37.08 27.83 11.93
CA VAL A 45 36.20 27.58 10.78
C VAL A 45 35.35 26.35 11.10
N ILE A 46 34.03 26.52 11.05
CA ILE A 46 33.05 25.42 11.16
C ILE A 46 32.42 25.25 9.78
N THR A 47 32.63 24.10 9.15
CA THR A 47 32.08 23.78 7.83
C THR A 47 30.78 23.01 7.97
N VAL A 48 29.67 23.57 7.49
CA VAL A 48 28.36 22.92 7.35
C VAL A 48 28.23 22.46 5.90
N ASP A 49 28.30 21.14 5.67
CA ASP A 49 28.32 20.53 4.34
C ASP A 49 27.22 19.47 4.21
N GLY A 50 26.48 19.50 3.11
CA GLY A 50 25.40 18.55 2.83
C GLY A 50 24.10 18.82 3.60
N PRO A 51 23.12 17.91 3.47
CA PRO A 51 21.82 18.04 4.14
C PRO A 51 21.89 17.65 5.62
N ILE A 52 21.05 18.26 6.46
CA ILE A 52 20.97 18.00 7.92
C ILE A 52 19.73 17.12 8.19
N LEU A 53 19.92 15.79 8.27
CA LEU A 53 18.81 14.82 8.23
C LEU A 53 18.65 14.00 9.52
N ARG A 54 19.68 13.98 10.37
CA ARG A 54 19.69 13.19 11.60
C ARG A 54 20.17 14.03 12.77
N SER A 55 19.74 13.66 13.97
CA SER A 55 20.13 14.34 15.20
C SER A 55 21.64 14.36 15.39
N GLU A 56 22.35 13.33 14.93
CA GLU A 56 23.81 13.29 14.96
C GLU A 56 24.46 14.34 14.04
N ASP A 57 23.82 14.66 12.91
CA ASP A 57 24.30 15.70 11.99
C ASP A 57 24.27 17.06 12.70
N ALA A 58 23.16 17.37 13.40
CA ALA A 58 23.02 18.62 14.16
C ALA A 58 23.93 18.68 15.40
N SER A 59 23.97 17.59 16.17
CA SER A 59 24.81 17.46 17.37
C SER A 59 26.27 17.72 17.06
N TRP A 60 26.77 17.24 15.91
CA TRP A 60 28.14 17.50 15.47
C TRP A 60 28.45 19.00 15.34
N TYR A 61 27.53 19.78 14.76
CA TYR A 61 27.70 21.22 14.62
C TYR A 61 27.56 21.95 15.96
N VAL A 62 26.57 21.56 16.77
CA VAL A 62 26.34 22.08 18.13
C VAL A 62 27.58 21.88 19.01
N ASP A 63 28.20 20.71 19.01
CA ASP A 63 29.42 20.43 19.76
C ASP A 63 30.59 21.32 19.33
N MET A 64 30.74 21.56 18.03
CA MET A 64 31.78 22.47 17.51
C MET A 64 31.50 23.94 17.88
N ILE A 65 30.24 24.36 17.85
CA ILE A 65 29.82 25.71 18.26
C ILE A 65 30.10 25.90 19.75
N ASN A 66 29.71 24.94 20.59
CA ASN A 66 29.97 24.97 22.03
C ASN A 66 31.46 24.91 22.36
N TYR A 67 32.24 24.11 21.63
CA TYR A 67 33.70 24.14 21.74
C TYR A 67 34.28 25.52 21.40
N ALA A 68 33.81 26.12 20.30
CA ALA A 68 34.23 27.45 19.91
C ALA A 68 33.83 28.51 20.94
N LEU A 69 32.65 28.40 21.55
CA LEU A 69 32.14 29.30 22.59
C LEU A 69 33.00 29.23 23.85
N LEU A 70 33.23 28.01 24.38
CA LEU A 70 33.91 27.78 25.66
C LEU A 70 35.45 27.91 25.58
N ASN A 71 36.04 27.84 24.39
CA ASN A 71 37.50 27.92 24.24
C ASN A 71 37.97 29.38 24.11
N ASP A 72 38.62 29.89 25.16
CA ASP A 72 39.18 31.24 25.19
C ASP A 72 40.26 31.53 24.13
N SER A 73 40.90 30.48 23.58
CA SER A 73 41.86 30.65 22.48
C SER A 73 41.15 30.97 21.16
N VAL A 74 39.88 30.56 21.00
CA VAL A 74 39.04 30.92 19.85
C VAL A 74 38.49 32.32 20.09
N LYS A 75 38.88 33.26 19.23
CA LYS A 75 38.50 34.68 19.33
C LYS A 75 37.43 35.10 18.33
N ALA A 76 37.29 34.35 17.24
CA ALA A 76 36.32 34.60 16.19
C ALA A 76 35.97 33.30 15.45
N VAL A 77 34.81 33.26 14.79
CA VAL A 77 34.32 32.08 14.09
C VAL A 77 33.87 32.42 12.67
N VAL A 78 34.20 31.56 11.72
CA VAL A 78 33.63 31.58 10.36
C VAL A 78 32.86 30.29 10.12
N VAL A 79 31.58 30.40 9.80
CA VAL A 79 30.74 29.28 9.39
C VAL A 79 30.80 29.16 7.86
N ARG A 80 31.47 28.15 7.34
CA ARG A 80 31.54 27.87 5.90
C ARG A 80 30.37 26.99 5.50
N ILE A 81 29.48 27.46 4.63
CA ILE A 81 28.20 26.79 4.35
C ILE A 81 28.15 26.33 2.89
N ASN A 82 27.87 25.03 2.74
CA ASN A 82 27.58 24.34 1.48
C ASN A 82 26.44 23.34 1.72
N SER A 83 25.23 23.85 1.98
CA SER A 83 24.10 23.03 2.43
C SER A 83 22.80 23.40 1.71
N PRO A 84 22.01 22.38 1.28
CA PRO A 84 20.66 22.59 0.74
C PRO A 84 19.59 22.75 1.84
N GLY A 85 19.94 22.61 3.12
CA GLY A 85 19.00 22.62 4.25
C GLY A 85 18.84 21.26 4.93
N GLY A 86 17.70 21.02 5.57
CA GLY A 86 17.48 19.82 6.38
C GLY A 86 16.14 19.86 7.12
N TYR A 87 15.99 18.99 8.13
CA TYR A 87 14.83 19.05 9.03
C TYR A 87 14.83 20.35 9.83
N ALA A 88 13.65 20.98 9.94
CA ALA A 88 13.51 22.33 10.46
C ALA A 88 14.00 22.47 11.92
N ASP A 89 13.64 21.52 12.78
CA ASP A 89 14.05 21.47 14.19
C ASP A 89 15.57 21.34 14.35
N LEU A 90 16.20 20.45 13.58
CA LEU A 90 17.65 20.25 13.59
C LEU A 90 18.43 21.48 13.10
N VAL A 91 17.87 22.18 12.11
CA VAL A 91 18.43 23.44 11.60
C VAL A 91 18.28 24.56 12.63
N GLU A 92 17.11 24.65 13.28
CA GLU A 92 16.82 25.65 14.30
C GLU A 92 17.73 25.47 15.54
N GLU A 93 18.05 24.24 15.91
CA GLU A 93 19.03 23.94 16.98
C GLU A 93 20.39 24.58 16.69
N ILE A 94 20.95 24.35 15.49
CA ILE A 94 22.24 24.93 15.06
C ILE A 94 22.15 26.47 15.02
N TYR A 95 21.04 27.00 14.49
CA TYR A 95 20.81 28.44 14.40
C TYR A 95 20.81 29.12 15.79
N LEU A 96 20.08 28.54 16.76
CA LEU A 96 19.99 29.09 18.11
C LEU A 96 21.34 29.08 18.83
N ASP A 97 22.12 28.00 18.69
CA ASP A 97 23.46 27.92 19.29
C ASP A 97 24.45 28.92 18.66
N LEU A 98 24.35 29.15 17.34
CA LEU A 98 25.12 30.21 16.67
C LEU A 98 24.73 31.61 17.15
N LEU A 99 23.45 31.86 17.47
CA LEU A 99 23.03 33.13 18.05
C LEU A 99 23.65 33.34 19.44
N GLU A 100 23.75 32.31 20.28
CA GLU A 100 24.44 32.41 21.57
C GLU A 100 25.94 32.67 21.39
N LEU A 101 26.59 31.98 20.46
CA LEU A 101 28.01 32.20 20.14
C LEU A 101 28.28 33.65 19.71
N LYS A 102 27.43 34.18 18.82
CA LYS A 102 27.53 35.54 18.28
C LYS A 102 27.50 36.63 19.34
N LYS A 103 26.79 36.41 20.46
CA LYS A 103 26.76 37.39 21.57
C LYS A 103 28.12 37.61 22.20
N VAL A 104 29.05 36.66 22.05
CA VAL A 104 30.35 36.66 22.75
C VAL A 104 31.53 36.81 21.78
N LYS A 105 31.42 36.29 20.55
CA LYS A 105 32.52 36.26 19.57
C LYS A 105 32.01 36.67 18.19
N PRO A 106 32.79 37.42 17.39
CA PRO A 106 32.40 37.76 16.02
C PRO A 106 32.20 36.50 15.16
N VAL A 107 31.09 36.45 14.41
CA VAL A 107 30.73 35.32 13.54
C VAL A 107 30.47 35.80 12.11
N ALA A 108 31.16 35.23 11.13
CA ALA A 108 30.84 35.44 9.71
C ALA A 108 30.47 34.13 9.01
N ALA A 109 29.62 34.18 8.00
CA ALA A 109 29.33 33.09 7.10
C ALA A 109 30.09 33.25 5.78
N SER A 110 30.62 32.14 5.24
CA SER A 110 31.17 32.06 3.89
C SER A 110 30.44 30.99 3.09
N VAL A 111 29.75 31.41 2.03
CA VAL A 111 28.74 30.59 1.36
C VAL A 111 29.19 30.14 -0.03
N THR A 112 29.22 28.82 -0.22
CA THR A 112 29.16 28.20 -1.56
C THR A 112 27.71 27.99 -1.97
N MET A 113 26.93 27.40 -1.07
CA MET A 113 25.48 27.16 -1.20
C MET A 113 24.87 27.26 0.18
N ALA A 114 23.86 28.10 0.36
CA ALA A 114 23.11 28.20 1.61
C ALA A 114 21.63 28.33 1.24
N LEU A 115 20.96 27.20 0.99
CA LEU A 115 19.55 27.16 0.63
C LEU A 115 18.71 26.64 1.80
N SER A 116 17.51 27.18 1.95
CA SER A 116 16.54 26.78 2.97
C SER A 116 17.21 26.76 4.36
N GLY A 117 17.26 25.62 5.05
CA GLY A 117 17.92 25.52 6.34
C GLY A 117 19.40 25.95 6.35
N GLY A 118 20.12 25.80 5.23
CA GLY A 118 21.49 26.34 5.10
C GLY A 118 21.52 27.87 5.15
N TYR A 119 20.51 28.53 4.55
CA TYR A 119 20.35 29.98 4.65
C TYR A 119 19.89 30.40 6.05
N TYR A 120 19.02 29.62 6.68
CA TYR A 120 18.60 29.84 8.07
C TYR A 120 19.82 29.88 9.01
N ILE A 121 20.75 28.94 8.88
CA ILE A 121 22.01 28.94 9.62
C ILE A 121 22.86 30.17 9.26
N ALA A 122 22.95 30.53 7.98
CA ALA A 122 23.75 31.67 7.52
C ALA A 122 23.28 33.01 8.14
N VAL A 123 21.97 33.21 8.31
CA VAL A 123 21.42 34.45 8.88
C VAL A 123 21.69 34.62 10.38
N ALA A 124 22.18 33.58 11.07
CA ALA A 124 22.68 33.74 12.43
C ALA A 124 23.92 34.66 12.46
N ALA A 125 24.80 34.62 11.45
CA ALA A 125 26.08 35.35 11.45
C ALA A 125 25.93 36.89 11.43
N ASP A 126 26.99 37.62 11.82
CA ASP A 126 27.07 39.08 11.69
C ASP A 126 27.17 39.50 10.21
N TYR A 127 28.03 38.79 9.47
CA TYR A 127 28.35 39.03 8.07
C TYR A 127 28.22 37.77 7.23
N ILE A 128 27.61 37.86 6.06
CA ILE A 128 27.47 36.77 5.10
C ILE A 128 28.22 37.14 3.82
N TYR A 129 29.18 36.31 3.43
CA TYR A 129 29.94 36.45 2.20
C TYR A 129 29.61 35.34 1.23
N ALA A 130 29.37 35.67 -0.04
CA ALA A 130 29.08 34.69 -1.09
C ALA A 130 29.92 34.96 -2.34
N THR A 131 30.19 33.93 -3.15
CA THR A 131 30.75 34.16 -4.50
C THR A 131 29.63 34.62 -5.45
N PRO A 132 29.92 35.25 -6.59
CA PRO A 132 28.89 35.77 -7.49
C PRO A 132 27.85 34.73 -7.93
N THR A 133 28.29 33.47 -8.09
CA THR A 133 27.46 32.34 -8.53
C THR A 133 27.07 31.38 -7.40
N SER A 134 27.41 31.69 -6.14
CA SER A 134 26.84 30.97 -5.00
C SER A 134 25.32 31.10 -5.02
N VAL A 135 24.60 30.12 -4.48
CA VAL A 135 23.14 30.16 -4.39
C VAL A 135 22.68 30.29 -2.95
N VAL A 136 21.79 31.24 -2.70
CA VAL A 136 21.22 31.55 -1.37
C VAL A 136 19.71 31.72 -1.40
N GLY A 137 19.09 31.79 -0.23
CA GLY A 137 17.65 31.98 -0.11
C GLY A 137 16.94 30.63 0.01
N SER A 138 15.93 30.39 -0.84
CA SER A 138 14.95 29.32 -0.66
C SER A 138 14.30 29.39 0.73
N VAL A 139 13.87 30.61 1.10
CA VAL A 139 13.18 30.88 2.37
C VAL A 139 11.78 30.29 2.26
N GLY A 140 11.65 29.04 2.69
CA GLY A 140 10.48 28.22 2.44
C GLY A 140 10.52 26.94 3.27
N VAL A 141 9.35 26.37 3.50
CA VAL A 141 9.17 25.10 4.21
C VAL A 141 8.29 24.20 3.35
N ILE A 142 8.73 22.97 3.15
CA ILE A 142 7.92 21.90 2.57
C ILE A 142 7.58 20.90 3.68
N GLY A 143 6.39 20.32 3.60
CA GLY A 143 5.95 19.34 4.58
C GLY A 143 4.91 18.40 4.01
N THR A 144 4.87 17.18 4.57
CA THR A 144 3.90 16.15 4.20
C THR A 144 2.84 16.05 5.29
N ALA A 145 1.57 16.25 4.91
CA ALA A 145 0.45 16.14 5.86
C ALA A 145 0.27 14.68 6.32
N PRO A 146 -0.28 14.46 7.54
CA PRO A 146 -0.64 13.12 7.97
C PRO A 146 -1.63 12.44 7.00
N PRO A 147 -1.49 11.11 6.77
CA PRO A 147 -2.44 10.35 5.97
C PRO A 147 -3.75 10.14 6.74
N MET A 148 -4.77 9.64 6.03
CA MET A 148 -5.95 9.07 6.70
C MET A 148 -5.54 7.75 7.36
N LEU A 149 -5.94 7.56 8.61
CA LEU A 149 -5.67 6.32 9.33
C LEU A 149 -6.73 5.28 9.03
N ILE A 150 -6.26 4.03 9.00
CA ILE A 150 -7.08 2.84 8.86
C ILE A 150 -7.33 2.33 10.27
N PRO A 151 -8.59 2.21 10.72
CA PRO A 151 -8.88 1.73 12.06
C PRO A 151 -8.61 0.22 12.17
N SER A 152 -8.38 -0.27 13.39
CA SER A 152 -8.22 -1.70 13.69
C SER A 152 -8.66 -1.97 15.13
N GLU A 153 -9.17 -3.17 15.39
CA GLU A 153 -9.41 -3.66 16.76
C GLU A 153 -8.21 -4.44 17.33
N PHE A 154 -7.15 -4.66 16.54
CA PHE A 154 -5.93 -5.30 17.01
C PHE A 154 -4.88 -4.30 17.51
N TYR A 155 -4.80 -3.14 16.85
CA TYR A 155 -3.92 -2.03 17.23
C TYR A 155 -4.73 -0.84 17.68
N LEU A 156 -4.66 -0.56 18.99
CA LEU A 156 -5.45 0.47 19.63
C LEU A 156 -4.57 1.65 20.04
N GLU A 157 -4.86 2.84 19.51
CA GLU A 157 -4.29 4.10 19.97
C GLU A 157 -5.19 4.79 20.98
N SER A 158 -4.61 5.48 21.95
CA SER A 158 -5.36 6.08 23.07
C SER A 158 -6.18 7.33 22.69
N GLY A 159 -6.18 7.75 21.42
CA GLY A 159 -6.91 8.93 20.97
C GLY A 159 -6.69 9.24 19.48
N PRO A 160 -7.58 10.06 18.86
CA PRO A 160 -7.66 10.21 17.40
C PRO A 160 -6.41 10.78 16.74
N TYR A 161 -5.62 11.56 17.48
CA TYR A 161 -4.40 12.18 16.98
C TYR A 161 -3.12 11.51 17.49
N LYS A 162 -3.22 10.39 18.21
CA LYS A 162 -2.03 9.73 18.81
C LYS A 162 -1.02 9.28 17.74
N VAL A 163 -1.51 8.86 16.57
CA VAL A 163 -0.69 8.38 15.45
C VAL A 163 -0.40 9.49 14.44
N THR A 164 -1.34 10.40 14.17
CA THR A 164 -1.11 11.53 13.25
C THR A 164 -0.37 12.70 13.88
N GLY A 165 -0.28 12.75 15.22
CA GLY A 165 0.28 13.85 16.01
C GLY A 165 -0.66 15.05 16.17
N PHE A 166 -1.39 15.41 15.10
CA PHE A 166 -2.31 16.53 15.06
C PHE A 166 -3.41 16.31 14.01
N SER A 167 -4.44 17.16 14.03
CA SER A 167 -5.49 17.22 13.00
C SER A 167 -4.91 17.59 11.64
N LYS A 168 -5.40 16.95 10.58
CA LYS A 168 -4.98 17.24 9.21
C LYS A 168 -5.30 18.68 8.81
N LEU A 169 -6.39 19.24 9.32
CA LEU A 169 -6.77 20.65 9.09
C LEU A 169 -5.78 21.64 9.72
N LEU A 170 -5.07 21.24 10.78
CA LEU A 170 -4.05 22.09 11.43
C LEU A 170 -2.72 22.12 10.68
N PHE A 171 -2.47 21.16 9.79
CA PHE A 171 -1.14 21.02 9.17
C PHE A 171 -0.73 22.22 8.32
N SER A 172 -1.65 22.80 7.55
CA SER A 172 -1.37 24.00 6.74
C SER A 172 -0.96 25.18 7.62
N PHE A 173 -1.63 25.36 8.77
CA PHE A 173 -1.29 26.39 9.75
C PHE A 173 0.06 26.11 10.41
N ASN A 174 0.38 24.86 10.73
CA ASN A 174 1.68 24.47 11.27
C ASN A 174 2.82 24.77 10.27
N LEU A 175 2.60 24.46 8.98
CA LEU A 175 3.54 24.78 7.91
C LEU A 175 3.72 26.30 7.77
N SER A 176 2.63 27.06 7.81
CA SER A 176 2.68 28.52 7.81
C SER A 176 3.45 29.06 9.02
N ARG A 177 3.25 28.52 10.23
CA ARG A 177 3.99 28.93 11.43
C ARG A 177 5.50 28.69 11.30
N ALA A 178 5.90 27.53 10.78
CA ALA A 178 7.30 27.24 10.50
C ALA A 178 7.89 28.22 9.47
N LEU A 179 7.14 28.57 8.42
CA LEU A 179 7.54 29.59 7.46
C LEU A 179 7.69 30.96 8.10
N GLU A 180 6.74 31.39 8.94
CA GLU A 180 6.84 32.67 9.67
C GLU A 180 8.07 32.72 10.58
N SER A 181 8.40 31.63 11.28
CA SER A 181 9.63 31.55 12.08
C SER A 181 10.88 31.77 11.22
N PHE A 182 10.97 31.13 10.06
CA PHE A 182 12.11 31.31 9.16
C PHE A 182 12.16 32.74 8.58
N VAL A 183 11.03 33.29 8.12
CA VAL A 183 10.97 34.67 7.63
C VAL A 183 11.40 35.64 8.73
N SER A 184 10.94 35.45 9.97
CA SER A 184 11.32 36.26 11.12
C SER A 184 12.82 36.18 11.43
N ALA A 185 13.42 34.99 11.32
CA ALA A 185 14.87 34.82 11.47
C ALA A 185 15.66 35.60 10.41
N VAL A 186 15.18 35.62 9.15
CA VAL A 186 15.79 36.38 8.06
C VAL A 186 15.62 37.88 8.27
N GLU A 187 14.40 38.35 8.55
CA GLU A 187 14.11 39.77 8.81
C GLU A 187 14.93 40.30 10.00
N THR A 188 15.01 39.53 11.09
CA THR A 188 15.78 39.88 12.28
C THR A 188 17.29 39.85 12.01
N GLY A 189 17.79 38.80 11.36
CA GLY A 189 19.22 38.63 11.10
C GLY A 189 19.77 39.64 10.09
N ARG A 190 18.98 40.00 9.08
CA ARG A 190 19.39 40.94 8.03
C ARG A 190 19.09 42.40 8.41
N GLY A 191 18.01 42.67 9.15
CA GLY A 191 17.62 44.01 9.61
C GLY A 191 17.42 44.97 8.43
N ASP A 192 17.83 46.24 8.62
CA ASP A 192 17.71 47.30 7.61
C ASP A 192 18.45 47.01 6.28
N ARG A 193 19.34 46.01 6.26
CA ARG A 193 20.04 45.60 5.03
C ARG A 193 19.09 44.92 4.05
N LEU A 194 18.06 44.23 4.55
CA LEU A 194 17.13 43.45 3.74
C LEU A 194 16.24 44.38 2.92
N LYS A 195 16.23 44.20 1.59
CA LYS A 195 15.38 44.99 0.68
C LYS A 195 14.13 44.26 0.20
N LEU A 196 14.11 42.94 0.37
CA LEU A 196 12.93 42.13 0.05
C LEU A 196 11.87 42.32 1.13
N SER A 197 10.61 42.44 0.70
CA SER A 197 9.47 42.37 1.61
C SER A 197 9.26 40.96 2.15
N SER A 198 8.57 40.85 3.29
CA SER A 198 8.11 39.57 3.85
C SER A 198 7.39 38.71 2.80
N SER A 199 6.57 39.33 1.94
CA SER A 199 5.84 38.64 0.87
C SER A 199 6.73 38.09 -0.24
N GLU A 200 7.88 38.72 -0.50
CA GLU A 200 8.83 38.24 -1.50
C GLU A 200 9.70 37.10 -0.94
N LEU A 201 10.11 37.18 0.34
CA LEU A 201 10.80 36.08 1.01
C LEU A 201 9.98 34.80 1.00
N LYS A 202 8.67 34.89 1.31
CA LYS A 202 7.74 33.76 1.37
C LYS A 202 7.54 33.02 0.04
N LYS A 203 8.05 33.56 -1.08
CA LYS A 203 8.01 32.89 -2.39
C LYS A 203 8.98 31.72 -2.49
N GLY A 204 9.94 31.57 -1.57
CA GLY A 204 10.90 30.47 -1.59
C GLY A 204 11.88 30.52 -2.78
N LEU A 205 12.18 31.71 -3.29
CA LEU A 205 13.07 31.87 -4.45
C LEU A 205 14.54 31.66 -4.07
N ILE A 206 15.30 31.16 -5.04
CA ILE A 206 16.76 31.06 -4.99
C ILE A 206 17.35 32.29 -5.67
N TYR A 207 18.41 32.84 -5.09
CA TYR A 207 19.11 34.01 -5.60
C TYR A 207 20.60 33.71 -5.79
N PHE A 208 21.20 34.20 -6.87
CA PHE A 208 22.65 34.14 -7.04
C PHE A 208 23.34 35.14 -6.11
N GLY A 209 24.58 34.84 -5.68
CA GLY A 209 25.30 35.66 -4.70
C GLY A 209 25.46 37.12 -5.10
N ALA A 210 25.66 37.42 -6.39
CA ALA A 210 25.71 38.80 -6.89
C ALA A 210 24.38 39.55 -6.68
N GLU A 211 23.26 38.92 -7.04
CA GLU A 211 21.90 39.44 -6.84
C GLU A 211 21.53 39.52 -5.35
N ALA A 212 21.94 38.53 -4.57
CA ALA A 212 21.66 38.46 -3.14
C ALA A 212 22.29 39.62 -2.36
N VAL A 213 23.43 40.16 -2.82
CA VAL A 213 24.03 41.38 -2.27
C VAL A 213 23.16 42.59 -2.58
N GLU A 214 22.66 42.71 -3.81
CA GLU A 214 21.77 43.80 -4.22
C GLU A 214 20.47 43.80 -3.41
N LEU A 215 19.95 42.61 -3.09
CA LEU A 215 18.72 42.40 -2.32
C LEU A 215 18.91 42.41 -0.78
N GLY A 216 20.16 42.46 -0.31
CA GLY A 216 20.49 42.49 1.11
C GLY A 216 20.42 41.14 1.84
N LEU A 217 20.28 40.04 1.10
CA LEU A 217 20.33 38.67 1.62
C LEU A 217 21.76 38.24 1.99
N VAL A 218 22.76 38.85 1.35
CA VAL A 218 24.20 38.66 1.59
C VAL A 218 24.83 40.05 1.77
N ASP A 219 25.91 40.15 2.54
CA ASP A 219 26.56 41.44 2.80
C ASP A 219 27.50 41.85 1.68
N GLU A 220 28.30 40.91 1.17
CA GLU A 220 29.25 41.22 0.13
C GLU A 220 29.68 39.99 -0.68
N VAL A 221 30.16 40.25 -1.90
CA VAL A 221 30.89 39.24 -2.66
C VAL A 221 32.24 38.96 -1.97
N GLY A 222 32.51 37.70 -1.66
CA GLY A 222 33.70 37.30 -0.92
C GLY A 222 33.90 35.78 -0.82
N SER A 223 35.17 35.39 -0.66
CA SER A 223 35.56 34.01 -0.33
C SER A 223 35.79 33.83 1.17
N LEU A 224 36.11 32.61 1.60
CA LEU A 224 36.46 32.28 2.98
C LEU A 224 37.53 33.21 3.57
N GLN A 225 38.54 33.58 2.80
CA GLN A 225 39.61 34.47 3.25
C GLN A 225 39.09 35.86 3.64
N LYS A 226 38.02 36.33 2.98
CA LYS A 226 37.40 37.62 3.30
C LYS A 226 36.59 37.54 4.60
N ALA A 227 35.84 36.46 4.78
CA ALA A 227 35.12 36.20 6.02
C ALA A 227 36.07 36.09 7.23
N VAL A 228 37.16 35.34 7.09
CA VAL A 228 38.22 35.21 8.12
C VAL A 228 38.82 36.56 8.47
N ARG A 229 39.17 37.36 7.45
CA ARG A 229 39.74 38.69 7.67
C ARG A 229 38.77 39.61 8.41
N ARG A 230 37.50 39.61 8.02
CA ARG A 230 36.46 40.45 8.64
C ARG A 230 36.34 40.19 10.13
N VAL A 231 36.19 38.91 10.53
CA VAL A 231 36.00 38.56 11.93
C VAL A 231 37.28 38.71 12.76
N ALA A 232 38.46 38.53 12.14
CA ALA A 232 39.73 38.80 12.80
C ALA A 232 39.92 40.28 13.09
N GLU A 233 39.58 41.16 12.14
CA GLU A 233 39.61 42.61 12.32
C GLU A 233 38.65 43.05 13.44
N GLU A 234 37.43 42.51 13.46
CA GLU A 234 36.42 42.79 14.48
C GLU A 234 36.83 42.30 15.88
N ALA A 235 37.54 41.17 15.95
CA ALA A 235 38.15 40.67 17.18
C ALA A 235 39.48 41.36 17.55
N GLY A 236 39.95 42.33 16.77
CA GLY A 236 41.19 43.08 17.04
C GLY A 236 42.48 42.26 16.87
N LEU A 237 42.47 41.23 16.01
CA LEU A 237 43.59 40.30 15.84
C LEU A 237 44.53 40.73 14.70
N VAL A 238 45.80 40.89 15.01
CA VAL A 238 46.87 41.19 14.02
C VAL A 238 47.59 39.92 13.57
N GLU A 239 47.89 39.02 14.52
CA GLU A 239 48.41 37.68 14.25
C GLU A 239 47.45 36.64 14.81
N TYR A 240 47.04 35.70 13.98
CA TYR A 240 46.14 34.61 14.35
C TYR A 240 46.43 33.37 13.52
N GLU A 241 45.93 32.23 13.98
CA GLU A 241 45.91 30.98 13.23
C GLU A 241 44.46 30.63 12.85
N VAL A 242 44.27 30.10 11.65
CA VAL A 242 42.96 29.64 11.18
C VAL A 242 42.89 28.13 11.39
N VAL A 243 41.93 27.68 12.19
CA VAL A 243 41.76 26.26 12.52
C VAL A 243 40.40 25.78 12.03
N ASP A 244 40.42 24.73 11.22
CA ASP A 244 39.23 23.99 10.82
C ASP A 244 38.79 23.07 11.98
N LEU A 245 37.69 23.43 12.64
CA LEU A 245 37.19 22.68 13.79
C LEU A 245 36.67 21.30 13.39
N ASN A 246 36.15 21.12 12.17
CA ASN A 246 35.69 19.81 11.73
C ASN A 246 36.84 18.79 11.79
N LYS A 247 38.03 19.17 11.29
CA LYS A 247 39.22 18.31 11.33
C LYS A 247 39.83 18.15 12.72
N ALA A 248 39.77 19.21 13.53
CA ALA A 248 40.29 19.19 14.90
C ALA A 248 39.44 18.30 15.81
N VAL A 249 38.12 18.33 15.62
CA VAL A 249 37.14 17.54 16.38
C VAL A 249 37.07 16.10 15.87
N GLU A 250 37.16 15.84 14.55
CA GLU A 250 37.30 14.50 13.98
C GLU A 250 38.53 13.75 14.56
N ARG A 251 39.66 14.44 14.74
CA ARG A 251 40.85 13.88 15.40
C ARG A 251 40.66 13.60 16.90
N ARG A 252 39.75 14.29 17.58
CA ARG A 252 39.55 14.21 19.04
C ARG A 252 38.38 13.30 19.44
N LEU A 253 37.35 13.19 18.59
CA LEU A 253 36.13 12.42 18.81
C LEU A 253 36.09 11.09 18.03
N SER A 254 37.04 10.81 17.13
CA SER A 254 37.15 9.49 16.46
C SER A 254 37.21 8.30 17.44
N TYR A 255 37.70 8.51 18.67
CA TYR A 255 37.69 7.49 19.74
C TYR A 255 36.32 7.27 20.40
N LEU A 256 35.39 8.24 20.34
CA LEU A 256 34.03 8.11 20.89
C LEU A 256 33.03 7.61 19.83
N TRP A 257 33.29 7.89 18.55
CA TRP A 257 32.39 7.55 17.44
C TRP A 257 32.31 6.04 17.13
N SER A 258 33.34 5.26 17.48
CA SER A 258 33.34 3.80 17.30
C SER A 258 32.26 3.07 18.13
N TYR A 259 31.57 3.76 19.04
CA TYR A 259 30.57 3.16 19.95
C TYR A 259 29.12 3.45 19.57
N HIS A 260 28.83 4.40 18.66
CA HIS A 260 27.45 4.86 18.38
C HIS A 260 26.76 4.22 17.16
N ASN A 261 27.39 3.24 16.49
CA ASN A 261 26.85 2.63 15.27
C ASN A 261 25.91 1.43 15.48
N GLN A 262 25.28 1.29 16.66
CA GLN A 262 24.37 0.16 16.94
C GLN A 262 23.05 0.56 17.63
N THR A 263 22.65 1.84 17.59
CA THR A 263 21.29 2.20 18.00
C THR A 263 20.34 1.97 16.84
N LEU A 264 19.26 1.20 17.07
CA LEU A 264 18.11 1.16 16.16
C LEU A 264 17.68 2.61 15.88
N ASP A 265 17.68 3.03 14.61
CA ASP A 265 17.01 4.28 14.23
C ASP A 265 15.53 4.11 14.60
N TRP A 266 15.01 5.03 15.43
CA TRP A 266 13.61 4.99 15.85
C TRP A 266 12.64 5.02 14.66
N ARG A 267 13.10 5.53 13.51
CA ARG A 267 12.36 5.53 12.25
C ARG A 267 12.17 4.13 11.64
N ASN A 268 12.95 3.14 12.09
CA ASN A 268 12.82 1.74 11.71
C ASN A 268 11.98 0.92 12.70
N LEU A 269 11.47 1.52 13.78
CA LEU A 269 10.55 0.84 14.70
C LEU A 269 9.18 0.70 14.03
N THR A 270 8.79 -0.53 13.69
CA THR A 270 7.42 -0.88 13.24
C THR A 270 6.68 -1.64 14.34
N LEU A 271 5.36 -1.79 14.21
CA LEU A 271 4.60 -2.65 15.11
C LEU A 271 5.07 -4.10 15.10
N ASP A 272 5.56 -4.61 13.95
CA ASP A 272 6.12 -5.96 13.87
C ASP A 272 7.39 -6.09 14.73
N VAL A 273 8.32 -5.13 14.59
CA VAL A 273 9.53 -5.10 15.42
C VAL A 273 9.18 -5.01 16.90
N LEU A 274 8.17 -4.20 17.25
CA LEU A 274 7.71 -4.11 18.65
C LEU A 274 7.08 -5.41 19.14
N ASN A 275 6.29 -6.10 18.33
CA ASN A 275 5.67 -7.38 18.69
C ASN A 275 6.72 -8.50 18.79
N GLU A 276 7.81 -8.45 18.03
CA GLU A 276 8.95 -9.36 18.18
C GLU A 276 9.68 -9.14 19.52
N ILE A 277 9.83 -7.87 19.93
CA ILE A 277 10.48 -7.50 21.21
C ILE A 277 9.58 -7.86 22.39
N GLN A 278 8.29 -7.48 22.32
CA GLN A 278 7.28 -7.79 23.33
C GLN A 278 5.97 -8.21 22.65
N PRO A 279 5.68 -9.52 22.60
CA PRO A 279 4.48 -10.02 21.93
C PRO A 279 3.19 -9.58 22.65
N PRO A 280 2.04 -9.49 21.94
CA PRO A 280 0.76 -9.12 22.54
C PRO A 280 0.34 -10.00 23.73
N PRO A 281 -0.27 -9.44 24.80
CA PRO A 281 -0.60 -8.03 24.97
C PRO A 281 0.63 -7.17 25.35
N ALA A 282 0.81 -6.05 24.65
CA ALA A 282 1.88 -5.09 24.88
C ALA A 282 1.33 -3.65 24.95
N LEU A 283 1.95 -2.79 25.77
CA LEU A 283 1.59 -1.38 25.91
C LEU A 283 2.84 -0.52 25.81
N TRP A 284 2.78 0.53 24.97
CA TRP A 284 3.94 1.37 24.66
C TRP A 284 3.65 2.85 24.90
N TYR A 285 4.55 3.55 25.61
CA TYR A 285 4.56 5.01 25.70
C TYR A 285 5.47 5.58 24.61
N LEU A 286 5.03 5.48 23.36
CA LEU A 286 5.78 5.80 22.15
C LEU A 286 4.91 6.59 21.17
N TYR A 287 5.53 7.44 20.34
CA TYR A 287 4.92 7.95 19.11
C TYR A 287 5.47 7.14 17.93
N LEU A 288 4.59 6.52 17.15
CA LEU A 288 4.96 5.87 15.89
C LEU A 288 4.37 6.67 14.74
N PRO A 289 5.16 6.99 13.71
CA PRO A 289 4.62 7.65 12.54
C PRO A 289 3.61 6.72 11.83
N PRO A 290 2.58 7.26 11.16
CA PRO A 290 1.50 6.47 10.55
C PRO A 290 1.99 5.34 9.64
N LYS A 291 3.08 5.58 8.88
CA LYS A 291 3.67 4.57 8.00
C LYS A 291 4.25 3.38 8.77
N ALA A 292 4.90 3.63 9.90
CA ALA A 292 5.47 2.59 10.74
C ALA A 292 4.40 1.77 11.48
N LEU A 293 3.28 2.42 11.83
CA LEU A 293 2.11 1.74 12.35
C LEU A 293 1.48 0.84 11.27
N ALA A 294 1.25 1.37 10.06
CA ALA A 294 0.65 0.61 8.97
C ALA A 294 1.51 -0.58 8.50
N GLN A 295 2.84 -0.48 8.57
CA GLN A 295 3.77 -1.54 8.15
C GLN A 295 3.81 -2.76 9.05
N GLY A 296 3.29 -2.67 10.28
CA GLY A 296 3.23 -3.80 11.22
C GLY A 296 1.82 -4.07 11.72
N VAL A 297 0.81 -3.75 10.90
CA VAL A 297 -0.49 -4.40 11.00
C VAL A 297 -0.36 -5.69 10.18
N PRO A 298 -0.01 -6.84 10.79
CA PRO A 298 0.01 -8.08 10.07
C PRO A 298 -1.36 -8.28 9.44
N SER A 299 -1.35 -8.75 8.20
CA SER A 299 -2.49 -9.43 7.57
C SER A 299 -2.78 -10.75 8.29
N THR A 300 -2.69 -10.81 9.62
CA THR A 300 -2.90 -12.01 10.44
C THR A 300 -4.31 -12.58 10.32
N GLU A 301 -5.24 -11.84 9.72
CA GLU A 301 -6.54 -12.37 9.30
C GLU A 301 -6.46 -13.21 8.01
N ALA A 302 -5.41 -13.06 7.20
CA ALA A 302 -5.11 -13.92 6.05
C ALA A 302 -4.47 -15.28 6.44
N ARG A 303 -4.21 -15.55 7.72
CA ARG A 303 -3.62 -16.84 8.18
C ARG A 303 -4.62 -17.85 8.74
N VAL A 304 -5.87 -17.78 8.30
CA VAL A 304 -6.81 -18.93 8.29
C VAL A 304 -7.37 -19.15 6.88
N GLU A 305 -6.58 -18.89 5.85
CA GLU A 305 -6.85 -19.43 4.51
C GLU A 305 -6.24 -20.82 4.41
N ASN A 306 -7.00 -21.84 4.80
CA ASN A 306 -6.87 -23.23 4.30
C ASN A 306 -7.90 -24.15 4.98
N MET A 307 -9.18 -23.80 4.90
CA MET A 307 -10.25 -24.79 5.03
C MET A 307 -11.09 -24.74 3.76
N THR A 308 -10.78 -25.69 2.88
CA THR A 308 -11.54 -26.01 1.69
C THR A 308 -12.88 -26.62 2.08
N ALA A 309 -13.94 -26.06 1.50
CA ALA A 309 -15.34 -26.48 1.50
C ALA A 309 -16.09 -26.43 2.85
N GLU A 310 -17.26 -25.79 2.87
CA GLU A 310 -18.42 -26.28 3.62
C GLU A 310 -19.69 -25.53 3.18
N VAL A 311 -20.54 -26.20 2.41
CA VAL A 311 -21.97 -25.84 2.31
C VAL A 311 -22.59 -26.22 3.65
N PHE A 312 -22.97 -25.23 4.45
CA PHE A 312 -23.60 -25.48 5.75
C PHE A 312 -25.12 -25.67 5.59
N GLY A 313 -25.57 -26.94 5.57
CA GLY A 313 -26.91 -27.34 6.00
C GLY A 313 -27.95 -27.75 4.93
N GLY A 314 -28.55 -28.92 5.19
CA GLY A 314 -29.96 -29.35 5.02
C GLY A 314 -30.80 -28.85 3.84
N GLY A 315 -31.05 -29.73 2.86
CA GLY A 315 -32.02 -29.46 1.78
C GLY A 315 -33.44 -29.23 2.31
N GLY A 316 -33.97 -28.01 2.14
CA GLY A 316 -35.40 -27.73 2.28
C GLY A 316 -35.83 -26.27 2.52
N GLY A 317 -34.94 -25.36 2.94
CA GLY A 317 -35.27 -23.93 3.16
C GLY A 317 -34.57 -22.95 2.22
N GLY A 318 -34.80 -21.65 2.42
CA GLY A 318 -34.24 -20.57 1.58
C GLY A 318 -32.70 -20.58 1.52
N VAL A 319 -32.12 -19.98 0.48
CA VAL A 319 -30.68 -19.96 0.23
C VAL A 319 -30.13 -18.54 0.37
N VAL A 320 -29.08 -18.37 1.18
CA VAL A 320 -28.31 -17.13 1.30
C VAL A 320 -27.00 -17.30 0.55
N LEU A 321 -26.70 -16.39 -0.37
CA LEU A 321 -25.42 -16.34 -1.06
C LEU A 321 -24.55 -15.25 -0.44
N VAL A 322 -23.29 -15.59 -0.18
CA VAL A 322 -22.24 -14.63 0.21
C VAL A 322 -21.31 -14.50 -0.98
N ASP A 323 -21.19 -13.29 -1.50
CA ASP A 323 -20.32 -12.99 -2.63
C ASP A 323 -18.84 -13.05 -2.19
N ARG A 324 -18.02 -13.83 -2.89
CA ARG A 324 -16.55 -13.83 -2.82
C ARG A 324 -15.89 -13.51 -4.17
N SER A 325 -16.69 -13.33 -5.22
CA SER A 325 -16.23 -13.12 -6.60
C SER A 325 -15.61 -11.75 -6.85
N HIS A 326 -15.91 -10.77 -6.00
CA HIS A 326 -15.39 -9.40 -6.10
C HIS A 326 -14.31 -9.09 -5.05
N GLY A 327 -13.50 -10.11 -4.72
CA GLY A 327 -12.44 -10.00 -3.72
C GLY A 327 -12.96 -9.68 -2.31
N ASN A 328 -14.25 -9.95 -2.08
CA ASN A 328 -14.88 -10.01 -0.76
C ASN A 328 -14.28 -11.23 -0.02
N GLU A 329 -13.19 -11.05 0.74
CA GLU A 329 -12.54 -12.14 1.50
C GLU A 329 -13.18 -12.37 2.88
N VAL A 330 -14.48 -12.09 3.03
CA VAL A 330 -15.19 -12.40 4.26
C VAL A 330 -15.28 -13.92 4.45
N SER A 331 -14.75 -14.38 5.57
CA SER A 331 -14.63 -15.77 5.98
C SER A 331 -15.90 -16.28 6.65
N ALA A 332 -16.07 -17.60 6.65
CA ALA A 332 -17.14 -18.25 7.42
C ALA A 332 -17.01 -17.97 8.93
N TRP A 333 -15.78 -17.73 9.42
CA TRP A 333 -15.53 -17.39 10.81
C TRP A 333 -16.14 -16.03 11.20
N GLU A 334 -16.06 -15.04 10.32
CA GLU A 334 -16.62 -13.70 10.62
C GLU A 334 -18.15 -13.69 10.66
N LEU A 335 -18.78 -14.61 9.90
CA LEU A 335 -20.23 -14.76 9.85
C LEU A 335 -20.72 -15.97 10.65
N ASP A 336 -19.89 -16.62 11.47
CA ASP A 336 -20.23 -17.89 12.15
C ASP A 336 -21.55 -17.79 12.93
N VAL A 337 -21.71 -16.71 13.69
CA VAL A 337 -22.94 -16.46 14.46
C VAL A 337 -24.16 -16.26 13.56
N VAL A 338 -23.99 -15.55 12.44
CA VAL A 338 -25.06 -15.34 11.43
C VAL A 338 -25.44 -16.69 10.79
N ILE A 339 -24.45 -17.49 10.41
CA ILE A 339 -24.63 -18.83 9.84
C ILE A 339 -25.36 -19.73 10.83
N GLY A 340 -24.94 -19.75 12.10
CA GLY A 340 -25.58 -20.51 13.16
C GLY A 340 -27.05 -20.13 13.37
N GLU A 341 -27.38 -18.83 13.35
CA GLU A 341 -28.77 -18.36 13.46
C GLU A 341 -29.62 -18.68 12.22
N LEU A 342 -29.04 -18.65 11.03
CA LEU A 342 -29.73 -19.05 9.80
C LEU A 342 -29.96 -20.57 9.74
N ALA A 343 -28.98 -21.37 10.18
CA ALA A 343 -29.10 -22.82 10.24
C ALA A 343 -30.23 -23.26 11.19
N LYS A 344 -30.41 -22.59 12.35
CA LYS A 344 -31.56 -22.81 13.25
C LYS A 344 -32.92 -22.60 12.57
N ARG A 345 -32.95 -21.85 11.48
CA ARG A 345 -34.14 -21.53 10.66
C ARG A 345 -34.20 -22.37 9.38
N ASN A 346 -33.36 -23.40 9.24
CA ASN A 346 -33.24 -24.26 8.06
C ASN A 346 -32.86 -23.49 6.79
N ILE A 347 -32.05 -22.44 6.91
CA ILE A 347 -31.57 -21.62 5.79
C ILE A 347 -30.11 -21.96 5.53
N THR A 348 -29.78 -22.28 4.29
CA THR A 348 -28.42 -22.65 3.87
C THR A 348 -27.65 -21.39 3.47
N VAL A 349 -26.41 -21.25 3.96
CA VAL A 349 -25.47 -20.20 3.54
C VAL A 349 -24.42 -20.80 2.60
N ARG A 350 -24.21 -20.16 1.44
CA ARG A 350 -23.20 -20.55 0.46
C ARG A 350 -22.29 -19.37 0.11
N PHE A 351 -20.99 -19.57 0.24
CA PHE A 351 -19.97 -18.64 -0.24
C PHE A 351 -19.63 -18.95 -1.69
N VAL A 352 -19.63 -17.95 -2.56
CA VAL A 352 -19.49 -18.14 -4.01
C VAL A 352 -18.37 -17.26 -4.57
N SER A 353 -17.31 -17.89 -5.07
CA SER A 353 -16.09 -17.21 -5.54
C SER A 353 -16.10 -16.83 -7.01
N GLY A 354 -17.08 -17.27 -7.80
CA GLY A 354 -17.18 -16.96 -9.22
C GLY A 354 -18.49 -16.26 -9.58
N TRP A 355 -18.41 -15.12 -10.29
CA TRP A 355 -19.58 -14.33 -10.69
C TRP A 355 -20.64 -15.16 -11.43
N SER A 356 -20.23 -16.05 -12.33
CA SER A 356 -21.20 -16.88 -13.08
C SER A 356 -22.01 -17.81 -12.17
N GLU A 357 -21.38 -18.41 -11.14
CA GLU A 357 -22.11 -19.25 -10.18
C GLU A 357 -23.00 -18.38 -9.29
N LEU A 358 -22.51 -17.21 -8.88
CA LEU A 358 -23.28 -16.26 -8.08
C LEU A 358 -24.55 -15.84 -8.82
N SER A 359 -24.39 -15.40 -10.07
CA SER A 359 -25.48 -14.94 -10.94
C SER A 359 -26.54 -16.01 -11.20
N GLU A 360 -26.15 -17.28 -11.40
CA GLU A 360 -27.08 -18.41 -11.51
C GLU A 360 -27.77 -18.69 -10.17
N GLY A 361 -27.02 -18.70 -9.07
CA GLY A 361 -27.54 -18.94 -7.73
C GLY A 361 -28.58 -17.91 -7.30
N LEU A 362 -28.45 -16.65 -7.75
CA LEU A 362 -29.40 -15.58 -7.45
C LEU A 362 -30.84 -15.93 -7.82
N ASP A 363 -31.08 -16.82 -8.80
CA ASP A 363 -32.44 -17.23 -9.18
C ASP A 363 -33.21 -17.97 -8.08
N ASN A 364 -32.50 -18.64 -7.17
CA ASN A 364 -33.10 -19.44 -6.10
C ASN A 364 -32.77 -18.90 -4.70
N ALA A 365 -31.95 -17.84 -4.60
CA ALA A 365 -31.56 -17.26 -3.34
C ALA A 365 -32.65 -16.33 -2.76
N SER A 366 -32.82 -16.38 -1.44
CA SER A 366 -33.63 -15.42 -0.68
C SER A 366 -32.84 -14.16 -0.35
N CYS A 367 -31.53 -14.27 -0.19
CA CYS A 367 -30.66 -13.16 0.18
C CYS A 367 -29.30 -13.24 -0.52
N LEU A 368 -28.77 -12.07 -0.88
CA LEU A 368 -27.37 -11.86 -1.25
C LEU A 368 -26.69 -11.01 -0.18
N ILE A 369 -25.54 -11.45 0.32
CA ILE A 369 -24.65 -10.70 1.21
C ILE A 369 -23.42 -10.30 0.41
N VAL A 370 -23.16 -9.00 0.35
CA VAL A 370 -21.93 -8.40 -0.19
C VAL A 370 -21.25 -7.69 0.96
N ALA A 371 -20.04 -8.12 1.31
CA ALA A 371 -19.34 -7.63 2.48
C ALA A 371 -17.89 -7.27 2.14
N CYS A 372 -17.54 -6.00 2.31
CA CYS A 372 -16.20 -5.44 2.09
C CYS A 372 -15.55 -5.82 0.74
N PRO A 373 -16.21 -5.59 -0.42
CA PRO A 373 -15.61 -5.91 -1.72
C PRO A 373 -14.35 -5.08 -1.97
N THR A 374 -13.38 -5.72 -2.62
CA THR A 374 -12.14 -5.08 -3.05
C THR A 374 -12.12 -4.84 -4.57
N ILE A 375 -13.05 -5.45 -5.32
CA ILE A 375 -13.19 -5.28 -6.78
C ILE A 375 -14.53 -4.62 -7.09
N PRO A 376 -14.59 -3.54 -7.89
CA PRO A 376 -15.85 -2.91 -8.30
C PRO A 376 -16.72 -3.85 -9.16
N TYR A 377 -18.04 -3.74 -9.02
CA TYR A 377 -19.01 -4.44 -9.86
C TYR A 377 -19.18 -3.72 -11.20
N THR A 378 -19.31 -4.48 -12.29
CA THR A 378 -19.64 -3.91 -13.61
C THR A 378 -21.11 -3.47 -13.68
N VAL A 379 -21.47 -2.76 -14.75
CA VAL A 379 -22.86 -2.32 -14.97
C VAL A 379 -23.80 -3.51 -15.09
N GLU A 380 -23.41 -4.53 -15.85
CA GLU A 380 -24.20 -5.74 -16.08
C GLU A 380 -24.41 -6.54 -14.79
N GLU A 381 -23.39 -6.59 -13.94
CA GLU A 381 -23.47 -7.24 -12.63
C GLU A 381 -24.40 -6.49 -11.68
N CYS A 382 -24.30 -5.16 -11.67
CA CYS A 382 -25.22 -4.30 -10.93
C CYS A 382 -26.68 -4.48 -11.37
N ASP A 383 -26.93 -4.52 -12.69
CA ASP A 383 -28.26 -4.70 -13.25
C ASP A 383 -28.87 -6.04 -12.83
N ARG A 384 -28.07 -7.12 -12.87
CA ARG A 384 -28.47 -8.46 -12.41
C ARG A 384 -28.83 -8.49 -10.91
N ILE A 385 -28.04 -7.83 -10.06
CA ILE A 385 -28.33 -7.73 -8.62
C ILE A 385 -29.57 -6.85 -8.39
N GLU A 386 -29.75 -5.78 -9.15
CA GLU A 386 -30.93 -4.93 -9.06
C GLU A 386 -32.21 -5.70 -9.44
N GLU A 387 -32.16 -6.54 -10.47
CA GLU A 387 -33.26 -7.46 -10.83
C GLU A 387 -33.58 -8.44 -9.70
N PHE A 388 -32.55 -9.01 -9.07
CA PHE A 388 -32.69 -9.87 -7.91
C PHE A 388 -33.45 -9.17 -6.77
N VAL A 389 -33.08 -7.92 -6.44
CA VAL A 389 -33.80 -7.15 -5.40
C VAL A 389 -35.22 -6.82 -5.86
N LYS A 390 -35.43 -6.36 -7.10
CA LYS A 390 -36.77 -6.05 -7.65
C LYS A 390 -37.73 -7.23 -7.57
N ALA A 391 -37.21 -8.46 -7.66
CA ALA A 391 -37.97 -9.70 -7.51
C ALA A 391 -38.46 -9.99 -6.07
N GLY A 392 -38.26 -9.08 -5.12
CA GLY A 392 -38.72 -9.25 -3.73
C GLY A 392 -37.69 -9.87 -2.80
N ARG A 393 -36.42 -9.94 -3.22
CA ARG A 393 -35.35 -10.60 -2.47
C ARG A 393 -34.54 -9.58 -1.67
N LEU A 394 -33.74 -10.08 -0.72
CA LEU A 394 -32.99 -9.23 0.21
C LEU A 394 -31.53 -9.06 -0.23
N LEU A 395 -31.03 -7.83 -0.25
CA LEU A 395 -29.61 -7.54 -0.40
C LEU A 395 -29.07 -6.94 0.90
N ILE A 396 -28.00 -7.53 1.43
CA ILE A 396 -27.28 -7.00 2.59
C ILE A 396 -25.91 -6.52 2.12
N LEU A 397 -25.64 -5.23 2.34
CA LEU A 397 -24.36 -4.59 2.07
C LEU A 397 -23.67 -4.33 3.41
N ILE A 398 -22.47 -4.88 3.60
CA ILE A 398 -21.68 -4.67 4.81
C ILE A 398 -20.36 -4.02 4.40
N PHE A 399 -19.97 -2.97 5.11
CA PHE A 399 -18.73 -2.29 4.85
C PHE A 399 -18.02 -1.95 6.15
N ASP A 400 -16.74 -2.26 6.23
CA ASP A 400 -15.89 -1.97 7.37
C ASP A 400 -14.60 -1.28 6.91
N PRO A 401 -14.33 -0.03 7.33
CA PRO A 401 -13.12 0.69 6.94
C PRO A 401 -11.82 0.02 7.45
N ALA A 402 -11.86 -0.92 8.40
CA ALA A 402 -10.67 -1.70 8.75
C ALA A 402 -10.22 -2.63 7.61
N TYR A 403 -11.12 -3.01 6.69
CA TYR A 403 -10.89 -3.96 5.60
C TYR A 403 -10.64 -3.27 4.24
N GLU A 404 -10.83 -1.95 4.10
CA GLU A 404 -10.77 -1.23 2.81
C GLU A 404 -9.33 -1.07 2.24
N TYR A 405 -8.28 -1.40 2.99
CA TYR A 405 -6.93 -0.85 2.70
C TYR A 405 -5.82 -1.86 2.41
N LEU A 406 -6.12 -2.92 1.65
CA LEU A 406 -5.07 -3.86 1.23
C LEU A 406 -4.12 -3.27 0.17
N LEU A 407 -4.53 -2.24 -0.62
CA LEU A 407 -3.68 -1.59 -1.64
C LEU A 407 -4.05 -0.10 -1.83
N VAL A 408 -3.32 0.83 -1.22
CA VAL A 408 -3.41 2.29 -1.50
C VAL A 408 -2.37 2.63 -2.58
N PRO A 409 -2.77 3.22 -3.73
CA PRO A 409 -3.83 4.25 -3.84
C PRO A 409 -5.05 3.92 -4.74
N GLU A 410 -5.37 2.66 -5.03
CA GLU A 410 -6.23 2.34 -6.19
C GLU A 410 -7.70 1.95 -5.92
N LEU A 411 -8.17 1.83 -4.68
CA LEU A 411 -9.56 1.42 -4.44
C LEU A 411 -10.28 2.44 -3.57
N PHE A 412 -11.19 3.21 -4.19
CA PHE A 412 -12.19 3.96 -3.47
C PHE A 412 -13.57 3.36 -3.74
N GLY A 413 -14.11 2.67 -2.74
CA GLY A 413 -15.50 2.22 -2.72
C GLY A 413 -15.91 1.23 -3.81
N PRO A 414 -15.25 0.06 -3.96
CA PRO A 414 -15.85 -1.07 -4.69
C PRO A 414 -17.29 -1.34 -4.25
N ILE A 415 -17.58 -1.24 -2.94
CA ILE A 415 -18.96 -1.39 -2.45
C ILE A 415 -19.90 -0.32 -2.98
N ASN A 416 -19.39 0.89 -3.22
CA ASN A 416 -20.17 2.01 -3.75
C ASN A 416 -20.45 1.88 -5.25
N SER A 417 -19.74 1.01 -5.99
CA SER A 417 -20.12 0.66 -7.36
C SER A 417 -21.52 0.01 -7.41
N LEU A 418 -21.89 -0.72 -6.35
CA LEU A 418 -23.19 -1.35 -6.18
C LEU A 418 -24.16 -0.52 -5.31
N ALA A 419 -23.72 -0.03 -4.15
CA ALA A 419 -24.58 0.65 -3.17
C ALA A 419 -25.29 1.89 -3.75
N THR A 420 -24.60 2.65 -4.61
CA THR A 420 -25.13 3.87 -5.23
C THR A 420 -26.33 3.59 -6.14
N ARG A 421 -26.42 2.39 -6.71
CA ARG A 421 -27.60 1.95 -7.46
C ARG A 421 -28.85 2.00 -6.61
N PHE A 422 -28.73 1.75 -5.31
CA PHE A 422 -29.84 1.71 -4.35
C PHE A 422 -29.99 3.02 -3.55
N GLY A 423 -29.35 4.12 -3.98
CA GLY A 423 -29.48 5.43 -3.34
C GLY A 423 -28.71 5.56 -2.02
N MET A 424 -27.67 4.74 -1.84
CA MET A 424 -26.80 4.78 -0.67
C MET A 424 -25.32 4.86 -1.07
N ALA A 425 -24.47 5.40 -0.20
CA ALA A 425 -23.03 5.29 -0.34
C ALA A 425 -22.35 5.22 1.02
N PHE A 426 -21.38 4.32 1.18
CA PHE A 426 -20.52 4.25 2.35
C PHE A 426 -19.46 5.35 2.28
N ALA A 427 -19.29 6.05 3.39
CA ALA A 427 -18.30 7.11 3.51
C ALA A 427 -16.89 6.55 3.70
N LYS A 428 -15.91 7.42 3.46
CA LYS A 428 -14.50 7.12 3.72
C LYS A 428 -14.15 7.43 5.17
N GLY A 429 -13.13 6.74 5.69
CA GLY A 429 -12.69 6.89 7.07
C GLY A 429 -13.65 6.24 8.05
N TYR A 430 -13.43 6.50 9.33
CA TYR A 430 -14.11 5.85 10.44
C TYR A 430 -14.77 6.87 11.37
N LEU A 431 -15.70 6.41 12.18
CA LEU A 431 -16.37 7.20 13.20
C LEU A 431 -15.69 7.02 14.55
N TYR A 432 -15.67 8.07 15.35
CA TYR A 432 -15.21 8.01 16.73
C TYR A 432 -15.96 9.00 17.61
N ASN A 433 -16.00 8.76 18.91
CA ASN A 433 -16.60 9.65 19.90
C ASN A 433 -15.65 9.76 21.10
N GLU A 434 -15.36 10.98 21.55
CA GLU A 434 -14.42 11.23 22.65
C GLU A 434 -15.10 11.27 24.03
N GLU A 435 -16.44 11.24 24.06
CA GLU A 435 -17.23 11.37 25.29
C GLU A 435 -18.15 10.17 25.54
N ASP A 436 -18.83 9.66 24.50
CA ASP A 436 -19.82 8.58 24.59
C ASP A 436 -19.41 7.37 23.72
N TYR A 437 -18.52 6.55 24.27
CA TYR A 437 -17.92 5.39 23.60
C TYR A 437 -17.76 4.17 24.55
N TYR A 438 -17.62 2.98 23.97
CA TYR A 438 -17.41 1.72 24.68
C TYR A 438 -15.92 1.36 24.78
N GLY A 439 -15.29 1.70 25.90
CA GLY A 439 -13.90 1.32 26.21
C GLY A 439 -12.83 2.10 25.44
N LEU A 440 -12.95 2.21 24.11
CA LEU A 440 -12.07 2.96 23.22
C LEU A 440 -12.86 3.98 22.39
N TYR A 441 -12.30 5.16 22.13
CA TYR A 441 -12.97 6.27 21.43
C TYR A 441 -13.54 5.92 20.04
N ARG A 442 -13.00 4.89 19.35
CA ARG A 442 -13.53 4.42 18.07
C ARG A 442 -14.79 3.57 18.20
N ASN A 443 -14.98 2.94 19.36
CA ASN A 443 -16.07 2.02 19.60
C ASN A 443 -17.30 2.83 20.02
N ILE A 444 -18.03 3.33 19.03
CA ILE A 444 -19.12 4.28 19.20
C ILE A 444 -20.42 3.59 19.65
N TYR A 445 -21.18 4.28 20.50
CA TYR A 445 -22.55 3.89 20.77
C TYR A 445 -23.52 4.36 19.67
N VAL A 446 -24.53 3.54 19.41
CA VAL A 446 -25.68 3.86 18.57
C VAL A 446 -26.91 3.80 19.46
N LYS A 447 -27.60 4.94 19.62
CA LYS A 447 -28.71 5.10 20.58
C LYS A 447 -29.98 5.65 19.96
N THR A 448 -29.92 6.06 18.70
CA THR A 448 -31.08 6.62 17.99
C THR A 448 -31.49 5.64 16.89
N PHE A 449 -32.76 5.21 16.91
CA PHE A 449 -33.28 4.22 15.99
C PHE A 449 -34.64 4.65 15.44
N ALA A 450 -34.87 4.38 14.16
CA ALA A 450 -36.21 4.34 13.59
C ALA A 450 -36.72 2.90 13.67
N GLU A 451 -38.03 2.70 13.80
CA GLU A 451 -38.61 1.36 13.80
C GLU A 451 -38.41 0.69 12.43
N SER A 452 -37.80 -0.49 12.42
CA SER A 452 -37.58 -1.28 11.21
C SER A 452 -37.42 -2.77 11.54
N PRO A 453 -37.51 -3.69 10.55
CA PRO A 453 -37.26 -5.12 10.76
C PRO A 453 -35.91 -5.42 11.40
N VAL A 454 -34.89 -4.58 11.18
CA VAL A 454 -33.52 -4.78 11.69
C VAL A 454 -33.25 -4.10 13.03
N THR A 455 -33.94 -3.00 13.35
CA THR A 455 -33.75 -2.19 14.57
C THR A 455 -34.80 -2.44 15.67
N ARG A 456 -35.78 -3.33 15.44
CA ARG A 456 -36.81 -3.65 16.44
C ARG A 456 -36.19 -4.23 17.72
N ASN A 457 -36.72 -3.80 18.87
CA ASN A 457 -36.28 -4.23 20.21
C ASN A 457 -34.78 -4.04 20.46
N ILE A 458 -34.19 -2.99 19.87
CA ILE A 458 -32.82 -2.56 20.14
C ILE A 458 -32.88 -1.23 20.88
N SER A 459 -32.19 -1.17 22.01
CA SER A 459 -32.06 0.04 22.83
C SER A 459 -30.71 0.69 22.63
N THR A 460 -29.64 -0.10 22.49
CA THR A 460 -28.27 0.40 22.28
C THR A 460 -27.44 -0.61 21.50
N LEU A 461 -26.65 -0.13 20.54
CA LEU A 461 -25.61 -0.92 19.87
C LEU A 461 -24.25 -0.32 20.12
N VAL A 462 -23.20 -1.13 19.94
CA VAL A 462 -21.81 -0.68 19.85
C VAL A 462 -21.29 -1.05 18.47
N MET A 463 -20.74 -0.07 17.76
CA MET A 463 -19.99 -0.27 16.52
C MET A 463 -18.52 0.03 16.80
N PHE A 464 -17.58 -0.77 16.28
CA PHE A 464 -16.17 -0.80 16.66
C PHE A 464 -15.29 -0.02 15.68
N THR A 465 -15.32 -0.43 14.41
CA THR A 465 -14.56 0.21 13.33
C THR A 465 -15.51 0.88 12.35
N ALA A 466 -16.63 1.42 12.82
CA ALA A 466 -17.71 1.86 11.94
C ALA A 466 -17.33 3.01 11.00
N THR A 467 -17.93 3.06 9.81
CA THR A 467 -18.06 4.30 9.04
C THR A 467 -19.51 4.81 9.08
N HIS A 468 -19.84 5.81 8.25
CA HIS A 468 -21.23 6.24 8.04
C HIS A 468 -21.73 6.01 6.62
N ILE A 469 -23.05 6.01 6.47
CA ILE A 469 -23.76 5.78 5.22
C ILE A 469 -24.47 7.06 4.81
N TYR A 470 -24.17 7.57 3.62
CA TYR A 470 -24.98 8.57 2.95
C TYR A 470 -26.25 7.91 2.41
N ALA A 471 -27.37 8.09 3.10
CA ALA A 471 -28.66 7.55 2.70
C ALA A 471 -29.80 8.43 3.22
N THR A 472 -30.93 8.48 2.49
CA THR A 472 -32.17 9.10 2.95
C THR A 472 -32.99 8.18 3.86
N GLY A 473 -32.80 6.85 3.75
CA GLY A 473 -33.48 5.82 4.54
C GLY A 473 -32.67 5.31 5.74
N GLY A 474 -32.00 6.19 6.48
CA GLY A 474 -31.30 5.80 7.71
C GLY A 474 -32.27 5.23 8.76
N VAL A 475 -31.86 4.20 9.49
CA VAL A 475 -32.66 3.60 10.57
C VAL A 475 -31.92 3.50 11.90
N ALA A 476 -30.60 3.65 11.91
CA ALA A 476 -29.81 3.73 13.13
C ALA A 476 -28.72 4.80 12.97
N TRP A 477 -28.56 5.64 14.00
CA TRP A 477 -27.59 6.74 14.00
C TRP A 477 -26.72 6.73 15.24
N ALA A 478 -25.44 7.06 15.03
CA ALA A 478 -24.44 7.21 16.06
C ALA A 478 -24.87 8.24 17.12
N SER A 479 -24.37 8.09 18.35
CA SER A 479 -24.64 9.02 19.44
C SER A 479 -24.19 10.44 19.11
N ASN A 480 -24.80 11.43 19.75
CA ASN A 480 -24.39 12.83 19.63
C ASN A 480 -22.91 13.00 20.01
N GLY A 481 -22.23 13.91 19.32
CA GLY A 481 -20.80 14.14 19.51
C GLY A 481 -19.90 13.16 18.76
N THR A 482 -20.46 12.23 17.98
CA THR A 482 -19.67 11.35 17.11
C THR A 482 -19.07 12.13 15.94
N TYR A 483 -17.77 11.94 15.71
CA TYR A 483 -16.97 12.55 14.65
C TYR A 483 -16.75 11.59 13.49
N SER A 484 -16.71 12.11 12.27
CA SER A 484 -16.09 11.44 11.13
C SER A 484 -14.60 11.79 11.05
N SER A 485 -13.72 10.80 11.02
CA SER A 485 -12.27 11.01 10.91
C SER A 485 -11.85 11.59 9.56
N ALA A 486 -12.60 11.32 8.49
CA ALA A 486 -12.36 11.92 7.18
C ALA A 486 -12.80 13.39 7.10
N ALA A 487 -13.92 13.74 7.75
CA ALA A 487 -14.45 15.11 7.74
C ALA A 487 -13.93 15.98 8.90
N GLU A 488 -13.30 15.36 9.91
CA GLU A 488 -12.93 15.97 11.20
C GLU A 488 -14.07 16.80 11.82
N ARG A 489 -15.30 16.26 11.77
CA ARG A 489 -16.51 16.98 12.17
C ARG A 489 -17.47 16.09 12.95
N ALA A 490 -18.07 16.66 14.01
CA ALA A 490 -19.16 16.03 14.74
C ALA A 490 -20.47 16.09 13.95
N GLY A 491 -21.27 15.02 14.03
CA GLY A 491 -22.55 14.93 13.33
C GLY A 491 -23.41 13.77 13.79
N ASN A 492 -24.64 13.74 13.29
CA ASN A 492 -25.53 12.60 13.45
C ASN A 492 -25.34 11.66 12.26
N TYR A 493 -24.50 10.64 12.44
CA TYR A 493 -24.05 9.78 11.36
C TYR A 493 -24.88 8.50 11.28
N THR A 494 -25.48 8.23 10.12
CA THR A 494 -26.21 6.99 9.85
C THR A 494 -25.24 5.82 9.77
N VAL A 495 -25.49 4.75 10.53
CA VAL A 495 -24.65 3.53 10.55
C VAL A 495 -25.40 2.28 10.05
N ILE A 496 -26.73 2.33 10.04
CA ILE A 496 -27.59 1.34 9.38
C ILE A 496 -28.62 2.08 8.53
N ALA A 497 -28.77 1.67 7.27
CA ALA A 497 -29.73 2.25 6.34
C ALA A 497 -30.51 1.18 5.57
N LEU A 498 -31.74 1.49 5.20
CA LEU A 498 -32.60 0.65 4.36
C LEU A 498 -33.04 1.40 3.10
N ALA A 499 -33.20 0.66 2.00
CA ALA A 499 -33.88 1.15 0.80
C ALA A 499 -34.79 0.06 0.23
N GLY A 500 -35.95 0.48 -0.29
CA GLY A 500 -36.83 -0.38 -1.07
C GLY A 500 -36.52 -0.29 -2.57
N ARG A 501 -36.61 -1.41 -3.29
CA ARG A 501 -36.52 -1.44 -4.76
C ARG A 501 -37.52 -2.47 -5.29
N GLY A 502 -38.60 -2.01 -5.93
CA GLY A 502 -39.72 -2.89 -6.26
C GLY A 502 -40.32 -3.49 -4.99
N ASN A 503 -40.37 -4.82 -4.90
CA ASN A 503 -40.84 -5.54 -3.71
C ASN A 503 -39.70 -5.96 -2.76
N GLY A 504 -38.43 -5.74 -3.11
CA GLY A 504 -37.28 -6.14 -2.30
C GLY A 504 -36.73 -5.04 -1.42
N THR A 505 -35.84 -5.43 -0.53
CA THR A 505 -35.22 -4.55 0.47
C THR A 505 -33.71 -4.65 0.38
N VAL A 506 -33.03 -3.51 0.51
CA VAL A 506 -31.58 -3.42 0.69
C VAL A 506 -31.31 -2.94 2.11
N ILE A 507 -30.45 -3.65 2.83
CA ILE A 507 -29.97 -3.28 4.17
C ILE A 507 -28.48 -2.99 4.05
N ALA A 508 -28.05 -1.83 4.52
CA ALA A 508 -26.65 -1.43 4.56
C ALA A 508 -26.18 -1.28 6.01
N LEU A 509 -25.05 -1.92 6.35
CA LEU A 509 -24.41 -1.87 7.68
C LEU A 509 -22.97 -1.38 7.54
N ALA A 510 -22.57 -0.41 8.36
CA ALA A 510 -21.29 0.28 8.26
C ALA A 510 -20.17 -0.28 9.15
N ASP A 511 -20.30 -1.53 9.59
CA ASP A 511 -19.36 -2.25 10.45
C ASP A 511 -19.51 -3.75 10.16
N LEU A 512 -18.40 -4.50 10.05
CA LEU A 512 -18.41 -5.98 9.92
C LEU A 512 -18.05 -6.63 11.27
N THR A 513 -17.19 -5.98 12.05
CA THR A 513 -16.74 -6.39 13.37
C THR A 513 -17.90 -6.72 14.32
N LEU A 514 -19.06 -6.05 14.22
CA LEU A 514 -20.23 -6.35 15.07
C LEU A 514 -20.74 -7.80 14.98
N PHE A 515 -20.43 -8.54 13.91
CA PHE A 515 -20.90 -9.90 13.70
C PHE A 515 -20.01 -10.96 14.36
N ARG A 516 -18.81 -10.58 14.78
CA ARG A 516 -17.77 -11.48 15.30
C ARG A 516 -17.90 -11.66 16.80
N GLU A 517 -17.57 -12.85 17.31
CA GLU A 517 -17.38 -13.02 18.75
C GLU A 517 -16.06 -12.36 19.20
N PRO A 518 -16.02 -11.69 20.37
CA PRO A 518 -17.12 -11.49 21.32
C PRO A 518 -17.99 -10.24 21.03
N TYR A 519 -17.65 -9.44 20.03
CA TYR A 519 -18.29 -8.16 19.68
C TYR A 519 -19.80 -8.24 19.46
N CYS A 520 -20.28 -9.36 18.92
CA CYS A 520 -21.70 -9.61 18.71
C CYS A 520 -22.51 -9.71 20.00
N TYR A 521 -21.90 -9.93 21.17
CA TYR A 521 -22.60 -10.00 22.46
C TYR A 521 -22.51 -8.69 23.27
N VAL A 522 -21.92 -7.64 22.71
CA VAL A 522 -21.89 -6.32 23.35
C VAL A 522 -23.22 -5.61 23.15
N GLU A 523 -23.81 -5.09 24.23
CA GLU A 523 -25.14 -4.45 24.23
C GLU A 523 -26.19 -5.29 23.49
N ASP A 524 -27.01 -4.69 22.61
CA ASP A 524 -28.00 -5.40 21.81
C ASP A 524 -27.47 -5.87 20.44
N ASN A 525 -26.16 -5.93 20.20
CA ASN A 525 -25.58 -6.30 18.89
C ASN A 525 -26.12 -7.64 18.37
N TYR A 526 -26.24 -8.64 19.25
CA TYR A 526 -26.76 -9.96 18.92
C TYR A 526 -28.22 -9.89 18.42
N ARG A 527 -28.99 -8.91 18.90
CA ARG A 527 -30.38 -8.70 18.46
C ARG A 527 -30.44 -8.28 16.99
N VAL A 528 -29.46 -7.52 16.49
CA VAL A 528 -29.36 -7.18 15.06
C VAL A 528 -29.23 -8.45 14.22
N ILE A 529 -28.38 -9.40 14.65
CA ILE A 529 -28.19 -10.69 13.97
C ILE A 529 -29.51 -11.48 13.95
N LEU A 530 -30.19 -11.58 15.09
CA LEU A 530 -31.50 -12.26 15.17
C LEU A 530 -32.55 -11.61 14.27
N ASN A 531 -32.55 -10.28 14.19
CA ASN A 531 -33.46 -9.52 13.36
C ASN A 531 -33.16 -9.74 11.86
N LEU A 532 -31.89 -9.73 11.46
CA LEU A 532 -31.46 -10.06 10.09
C LEU A 532 -31.85 -11.48 9.70
N ALA A 533 -31.56 -12.46 10.56
CA ALA A 533 -31.94 -13.86 10.31
C ALA A 533 -33.45 -14.03 10.17
N SER A 534 -34.24 -13.26 10.94
CA SER A 534 -35.71 -13.25 10.81
C SER A 534 -36.15 -12.61 9.50
N ALA A 535 -35.57 -11.47 9.11
CA ALA A 535 -35.87 -10.80 7.85
C ALA A 535 -35.56 -11.68 6.63
N ILE A 536 -34.43 -12.40 6.65
CA ILE A 536 -34.06 -13.37 5.61
C ILE A 536 -35.09 -14.51 5.53
N ALA A 537 -35.54 -15.03 6.67
CA ALA A 537 -36.50 -16.14 6.73
C ALA A 537 -37.91 -15.77 6.23
N GLU A 538 -38.29 -14.49 6.31
CA GLU A 538 -39.58 -13.99 5.84
C GLU A 538 -39.63 -13.83 4.31
N VAL A 539 -38.49 -13.82 3.61
CA VAL A 539 -38.42 -13.70 2.15
C VAL A 539 -38.95 -14.97 1.49
N LYS A 540 -40.07 -14.84 0.76
CA LYS A 540 -40.62 -15.93 -0.04
C LYS A 540 -39.93 -15.98 -1.40
N VAL A 541 -39.11 -17.00 -1.61
CA VAL A 541 -38.62 -17.35 -2.94
C VAL A 541 -39.72 -18.14 -3.64
N ILE A 542 -40.46 -17.49 -4.53
CA ILE A 542 -41.25 -18.22 -5.53
C ILE A 542 -40.22 -18.65 -6.57
N PRO A 543 -39.92 -19.96 -6.70
CA PRO A 543 -39.08 -20.42 -7.81
C PRO A 543 -39.74 -19.88 -9.08
N PRO A 544 -39.00 -19.28 -10.02
CA PRO A 544 -39.58 -18.93 -11.30
C PRO A 544 -40.36 -20.15 -11.78
N ALA A 545 -41.65 -19.97 -12.12
CA ALA A 545 -42.43 -21.03 -12.75
C ALA A 545 -41.51 -21.66 -13.80
N GLU A 546 -41.33 -22.99 -13.75
CA GLU A 546 -40.55 -23.70 -14.77
C GLU A 546 -40.89 -23.02 -16.08
N LYS A 547 -39.91 -22.27 -16.64
CA LYS A 547 -40.09 -21.77 -18.00
C LYS A 547 -40.50 -23.02 -18.77
N PRO A 548 -41.65 -22.99 -19.47
CA PRO A 548 -42.23 -24.19 -20.04
C PRO A 548 -41.10 -24.95 -20.71
N ALA A 549 -41.00 -26.24 -20.42
CA ALA A 549 -39.90 -27.10 -20.84
C ALA A 549 -39.64 -26.96 -22.36
N GLU A 550 -38.83 -25.98 -22.74
CA GLU A 550 -38.10 -25.96 -24.01
C GLU A 550 -36.93 -26.94 -23.94
N ALA A 551 -36.72 -27.57 -22.77
CA ALA A 551 -35.68 -28.55 -22.48
C ALA A 551 -35.83 -29.90 -23.20
N GLU A 552 -36.84 -30.09 -24.06
CA GLU A 552 -36.99 -31.34 -24.81
C GLU A 552 -36.80 -31.24 -26.33
N MET A 553 -36.57 -30.06 -26.94
CA MET A 553 -36.48 -30.00 -28.41
C MET A 553 -35.08 -29.89 -29.02
N TYR A 554 -34.08 -29.40 -28.30
CA TYR A 554 -32.75 -29.20 -28.87
C TYR A 554 -31.76 -30.22 -28.34
N GLN A 555 -31.20 -30.99 -29.27
CA GLN A 555 -30.05 -31.86 -29.05
C GLN A 555 -29.04 -31.56 -30.15
N VAL A 556 -27.76 -31.51 -29.80
CA VAL A 556 -26.67 -31.48 -30.78
C VAL A 556 -26.09 -32.89 -30.86
N THR A 557 -26.30 -33.58 -31.98
CA THR A 557 -25.65 -34.86 -32.30
C THR A 557 -24.20 -34.66 -32.71
N GLU A 558 -23.42 -35.74 -32.70
CA GLU A 558 -22.03 -35.73 -33.14
C GLU A 558 -21.91 -35.21 -34.58
N PRO A 559 -20.99 -34.27 -34.86
CA PRO A 559 -20.84 -33.71 -36.19
C PRO A 559 -20.12 -34.68 -37.14
N GLU A 560 -20.75 -34.98 -38.28
CA GLU A 560 -20.12 -35.75 -39.35
C GLU A 560 -19.25 -34.83 -40.22
N LEU A 561 -17.93 -34.91 -40.03
CA LEU A 561 -16.91 -34.12 -40.75
C LEU A 561 -15.99 -35.07 -41.55
N PRO A 562 -16.23 -35.26 -42.86
CA PRO A 562 -15.43 -36.18 -43.67
C PRO A 562 -13.96 -35.76 -43.79
N VAL A 563 -13.07 -36.72 -44.04
CA VAL A 563 -11.65 -36.46 -44.31
C VAL A 563 -11.50 -35.41 -45.43
N GLY A 564 -10.58 -34.47 -45.24
CA GLY A 564 -10.41 -33.32 -46.11
C GLY A 564 -11.28 -32.11 -45.76
N THR A 565 -12.09 -32.18 -44.69
CA THR A 565 -12.82 -31.02 -44.17
C THR A 565 -11.86 -29.96 -43.65
N VAL A 566 -12.04 -28.71 -44.11
CA VAL A 566 -11.26 -27.54 -43.69
C VAL A 566 -12.20 -26.52 -43.05
N LYS A 567 -11.88 -26.08 -41.82
CA LYS A 567 -12.54 -24.98 -41.13
C LYS A 567 -11.55 -23.83 -40.94
N ASN A 568 -11.94 -22.63 -41.36
CA ASN A 568 -11.18 -21.41 -41.08
C ASN A 568 -11.85 -20.68 -39.94
N PHE A 569 -11.07 -20.23 -38.96
CA PHE A 569 -11.53 -19.45 -37.83
C PHE A 569 -10.80 -18.12 -37.76
N THR A 570 -11.47 -17.11 -37.23
CA THR A 570 -10.85 -15.88 -36.76
C THR A 570 -10.62 -16.04 -35.26
N GLU A 571 -9.35 -16.02 -34.85
CA GLU A 571 -8.93 -16.07 -33.45
C GLU A 571 -8.52 -14.68 -33.01
N GLN A 572 -9.02 -14.21 -31.87
CA GLN A 572 -8.63 -12.96 -31.24
C GLN A 572 -7.97 -13.26 -29.90
N VAL A 573 -6.73 -12.81 -29.72
CA VAL A 573 -5.96 -12.95 -28.47
C VAL A 573 -5.53 -11.56 -28.02
N ASN A 574 -5.97 -11.13 -26.83
CA ASN A 574 -5.65 -9.81 -26.25
C ASN A 574 -5.86 -8.62 -27.23
N GLY A 575 -6.81 -8.73 -28.15
CA GLY A 575 -7.16 -7.69 -29.13
C GLY A 575 -6.62 -7.91 -30.55
N GLU A 576 -5.58 -8.73 -30.75
CA GLU A 576 -5.01 -9.03 -32.07
C GLU A 576 -5.73 -10.18 -32.77
N LYS A 577 -5.95 -10.07 -34.08
CA LYS A 577 -6.69 -11.07 -34.88
C LYS A 577 -5.75 -11.91 -35.74
N HIS A 578 -5.97 -13.23 -35.70
CA HIS A 578 -5.21 -14.22 -36.43
C HIS A 578 -6.15 -15.20 -37.15
N LEU A 579 -5.69 -15.71 -38.30
CA LEU A 579 -6.37 -16.79 -39.00
C LEU A 579 -5.92 -18.13 -38.42
N VAL A 580 -6.88 -18.99 -38.09
CA VAL A 580 -6.62 -20.37 -37.67
C VAL A 580 -7.28 -21.33 -38.63
N ARG A 581 -6.54 -22.33 -39.10
CA ARG A 581 -7.04 -23.32 -40.05
C ARG A 581 -7.02 -24.71 -39.44
N TRP A 582 -8.19 -25.32 -39.33
CA TRP A 582 -8.41 -26.65 -38.82
C TRP A 582 -8.69 -27.59 -39.99
N ILE A 583 -8.00 -28.73 -40.06
CA ILE A 583 -8.04 -29.66 -41.20
C ILE A 583 -8.17 -31.09 -40.67
N LYS A 584 -9.21 -31.81 -41.11
CA LYS A 584 -9.34 -33.26 -40.87
C LYS A 584 -8.44 -34.00 -41.87
N VAL A 585 -7.28 -34.48 -41.43
CA VAL A 585 -6.24 -35.07 -42.29
C VAL A 585 -6.53 -36.54 -42.57
N SER A 586 -6.98 -37.27 -41.55
CA SER A 586 -7.42 -38.66 -41.64
C SER A 586 -8.54 -38.90 -40.61
N GLU A 587 -9.10 -40.10 -40.54
CA GLU A 587 -10.09 -40.45 -39.51
C GLU A 587 -9.55 -40.24 -38.09
N LEU A 588 -8.24 -40.39 -37.92
CA LEU A 588 -7.56 -40.34 -36.62
C LEU A 588 -6.70 -39.09 -36.44
N GLU A 589 -6.63 -38.18 -37.41
CA GLU A 589 -5.70 -37.04 -37.36
C GLU A 589 -6.37 -35.71 -37.72
N VAL A 590 -6.04 -34.69 -36.94
CA VAL A 590 -6.48 -33.31 -37.17
C VAL A 590 -5.27 -32.37 -37.09
N LEU A 591 -5.09 -31.56 -38.12
CA LEU A 591 -4.06 -30.53 -38.18
C LEU A 591 -4.68 -29.16 -37.89
N VAL A 592 -4.04 -28.37 -37.02
CA VAL A 592 -4.43 -27.00 -36.69
C VAL A 592 -3.26 -26.05 -36.95
N GLU A 593 -3.42 -25.16 -37.94
CA GLU A 593 -2.41 -24.17 -38.34
C GLU A 593 -2.77 -22.80 -37.74
N ARG A 594 -1.82 -22.18 -37.04
CA ARG A 594 -1.83 -20.79 -36.54
C ARG A 594 -0.63 -20.03 -37.12
N PRO A 595 -0.58 -18.68 -37.09
CA PRO A 595 0.49 -17.92 -37.73
C PRO A 595 1.92 -18.32 -37.34
N ASN A 596 2.12 -18.72 -36.10
CA ASN A 596 3.44 -19.09 -35.55
C ASN A 596 3.48 -20.51 -35.00
N MET A 597 2.44 -21.33 -35.24
CA MET A 597 2.34 -22.64 -34.61
C MET A 597 1.52 -23.63 -35.43
N THR A 598 2.02 -24.85 -35.61
CA THR A 598 1.27 -25.95 -36.26
C THR A 598 1.15 -27.13 -35.32
N THR A 599 -0.08 -27.52 -34.99
CA THR A 599 -0.37 -28.62 -34.07
C THR A 599 -1.04 -29.78 -34.78
N LEU A 600 -0.53 -31.00 -34.62
CA LEU A 600 -1.12 -32.23 -35.12
C LEU A 600 -1.67 -33.06 -33.94
N TYR A 601 -2.97 -33.31 -33.94
CA TYR A 601 -3.68 -34.09 -32.93
C TYR A 601 -3.97 -35.50 -33.45
N HIS A 602 -3.71 -36.52 -32.63
CA HIS A 602 -3.92 -37.93 -32.94
C HIS A 602 -4.97 -38.55 -32.01
N PHE A 603 -5.98 -39.17 -32.60
CA PHE A 603 -7.12 -39.77 -31.93
C PHE A 603 -7.11 -41.30 -32.09
N ASP A 604 -7.78 -42.01 -31.18
CA ASP A 604 -8.05 -43.45 -31.31
C ASP A 604 -9.33 -43.72 -32.13
N GLU A 605 -9.64 -45.00 -32.37
CA GLU A 605 -10.83 -45.43 -33.11
C GLU A 605 -12.16 -45.02 -32.43
N ASN A 606 -12.13 -44.69 -31.14
CA ASN A 606 -13.29 -44.20 -30.38
C ASN A 606 -13.43 -42.66 -30.46
N GLY A 607 -12.45 -41.99 -31.07
CA GLY A 607 -12.36 -40.54 -31.18
C GLY A 607 -11.77 -39.84 -29.95
N SER A 608 -11.14 -40.58 -29.04
CA SER A 608 -10.44 -40.02 -27.86
C SER A 608 -9.06 -39.50 -28.26
N LEU A 609 -8.64 -38.36 -27.72
CA LEU A 609 -7.33 -37.77 -28.01
C LEU A 609 -6.23 -38.52 -27.27
N VAL A 610 -5.29 -39.11 -28.00
CA VAL A 610 -4.21 -39.94 -27.44
C VAL A 610 -2.93 -39.14 -27.26
N TRP A 611 -2.55 -38.35 -28.25
CA TRP A 611 -1.36 -37.51 -28.21
C TRP A 611 -1.43 -36.39 -29.24
N TRP A 612 -0.57 -35.39 -29.09
CA TRP A 612 -0.41 -34.33 -30.08
C TRP A 612 1.01 -33.81 -30.13
N THR A 613 1.38 -33.21 -31.27
CA THR A 613 2.67 -32.53 -31.45
C THR A 613 2.48 -31.11 -31.93
N SER A 614 3.33 -30.19 -31.48
CA SER A 614 3.36 -28.81 -31.93
C SER A 614 4.78 -28.25 -31.81
N ASP A 615 5.43 -27.90 -32.92
CA ASP A 615 6.72 -27.17 -32.97
C ASP A 615 7.77 -27.58 -31.92
N GLY A 616 8.12 -28.88 -31.89
CA GLY A 616 9.12 -29.43 -30.97
C GLY A 616 8.60 -29.77 -29.57
N ILE A 617 7.29 -29.67 -29.36
CA ILE A 617 6.56 -30.15 -28.20
C ILE A 617 5.77 -31.41 -28.60
N GLU A 618 5.82 -32.44 -27.76
CA GLU A 618 4.99 -33.65 -27.86
C GLU A 618 4.33 -33.91 -26.51
N VAL A 619 3.04 -34.24 -26.54
CA VAL A 619 2.27 -34.62 -25.35
C VAL A 619 1.57 -35.95 -25.61
N ILE A 620 1.86 -36.95 -24.76
CA ILE A 620 1.26 -38.28 -24.82
C ILE A 620 0.47 -38.51 -23.52
N TYR A 621 -0.83 -38.73 -23.62
CA TYR A 621 -1.71 -38.98 -22.48
C TYR A 621 -1.63 -40.44 -22.03
N ASP A 622 -1.60 -40.66 -20.71
CA ASP A 622 -1.66 -42.01 -20.11
C ASP A 622 -3.04 -42.63 -20.36
N GLU A 623 -4.09 -41.83 -20.15
CA GLU A 623 -5.48 -42.15 -20.46
C GLU A 623 -5.96 -41.20 -21.58
N PRO A 624 -6.38 -41.70 -22.76
CA PRO A 624 -6.85 -40.85 -23.84
C PRO A 624 -8.00 -39.93 -23.40
N ILE A 625 -7.97 -38.66 -23.80
CA ILE A 625 -9.01 -37.69 -23.43
C ILE A 625 -10.28 -38.00 -24.23
N PRO A 626 -11.40 -38.33 -23.59
CA PRO A 626 -12.60 -38.78 -24.28
C PRO A 626 -13.22 -37.66 -25.10
N LYS A 627 -13.78 -37.99 -26.27
CA LYS A 627 -14.63 -37.04 -27.01
C LYS A 627 -15.89 -36.68 -26.21
N PRO A 628 -16.53 -35.53 -26.51
CA PRO A 628 -17.79 -35.17 -25.88
C PRO A 628 -18.86 -36.28 -26.00
N PRO A 629 -19.66 -36.53 -24.96
CA PRO A 629 -20.63 -37.61 -24.95
C PRO A 629 -21.88 -37.19 -25.73
N TYR A 630 -21.85 -37.27 -27.06
CA TYR A 630 -23.00 -36.97 -27.90
C TYR A 630 -24.18 -37.94 -27.66
N PRO A 631 -25.44 -37.53 -27.89
CA PRO A 631 -25.87 -36.15 -28.16
C PRO A 631 -25.72 -35.24 -26.93
N LEU A 632 -25.38 -33.98 -27.18
CA LEU A 632 -25.29 -32.92 -26.18
C LEU A 632 -26.70 -32.39 -25.92
N VAL A 633 -27.15 -32.56 -24.67
CA VAL A 633 -28.44 -32.09 -24.16
C VAL A 633 -28.20 -31.19 -22.94
N LYS A 634 -29.07 -30.22 -22.71
CA LYS A 634 -28.93 -29.26 -21.60
C LYS A 634 -28.77 -29.99 -20.26
N GLY A 635 -27.78 -29.59 -19.48
CA GLY A 635 -27.46 -30.18 -18.18
C GLY A 635 -26.50 -31.37 -18.23
N LYS A 636 -26.21 -31.93 -19.41
CA LYS A 636 -25.24 -33.02 -19.56
C LYS A 636 -23.84 -32.54 -19.15
N THR A 637 -23.18 -33.32 -18.30
CA THR A 637 -21.86 -33.01 -17.72
C THR A 637 -20.94 -34.20 -17.90
N TRP A 638 -19.66 -33.96 -18.17
CA TRP A 638 -18.61 -34.97 -18.19
C TRP A 638 -17.31 -34.39 -17.67
N SER A 639 -16.44 -35.28 -17.18
CA SER A 639 -15.13 -34.92 -16.66
C SER A 639 -14.10 -35.94 -17.14
N TYR A 640 -12.85 -35.52 -17.19
CA TYR A 640 -11.72 -36.35 -17.56
C TYR A 640 -10.50 -35.99 -16.73
N GLU A 641 -9.68 -36.98 -16.44
CA GLU A 641 -8.41 -36.83 -15.74
C GLU A 641 -7.40 -37.72 -16.44
N SER A 642 -6.20 -37.20 -16.70
CA SER A 642 -5.15 -37.98 -17.34
C SER A 642 -3.77 -37.48 -16.91
N GLY A 643 -2.92 -38.40 -16.47
CA GLY A 643 -1.48 -38.14 -16.44
C GLY A 643 -0.95 -38.07 -17.87
N TYR A 644 0.12 -37.32 -18.11
CA TYR A 644 0.71 -37.28 -19.45
C TYR A 644 2.21 -37.07 -19.41
N THR A 645 2.87 -37.47 -20.49
CA THR A 645 4.30 -37.24 -20.73
C THR A 645 4.45 -36.07 -21.70
N LEU A 646 5.14 -35.03 -21.26
CA LEU A 646 5.45 -33.82 -22.00
C LEU A 646 6.92 -33.88 -22.46
N SER A 647 7.17 -33.86 -23.77
CA SER A 647 8.51 -33.73 -24.32
C SER A 647 8.67 -32.36 -24.98
N ILE A 648 9.63 -31.57 -24.52
CA ILE A 648 9.97 -30.26 -25.11
C ILE A 648 11.42 -30.32 -25.57
N GLN A 649 11.66 -30.22 -26.88
CA GLN A 649 13.00 -30.25 -27.49
C GLN A 649 13.87 -31.44 -27.02
N GLY A 650 13.24 -32.60 -26.76
CA GLY A 650 13.90 -33.83 -26.31
C GLY A 650 14.11 -33.94 -24.79
N ARG A 651 13.54 -33.05 -23.97
CA ARG A 651 13.48 -33.17 -22.51
C ARG A 651 12.08 -33.60 -22.09
N GLU A 652 11.99 -34.69 -21.32
CA GLU A 652 10.72 -35.21 -20.82
C GLU A 652 10.37 -34.70 -19.42
N SER A 653 9.10 -34.43 -19.20
CA SER A 653 8.51 -34.13 -17.90
C SER A 653 7.14 -34.79 -17.76
N ARG A 654 6.68 -34.99 -16.51
CA ARG A 654 5.34 -35.51 -16.22
C ARG A 654 4.40 -34.36 -15.89
N GLY A 655 3.18 -34.48 -16.42
CA GLY A 655 2.09 -33.58 -16.13
C GLY A 655 0.79 -34.31 -15.79
N LYS A 656 -0.19 -33.53 -15.36
CA LYS A 656 -1.53 -33.97 -15.02
C LYS A 656 -2.55 -33.00 -15.62
N LEU A 657 -3.50 -33.54 -16.35
CA LEU A 657 -4.63 -32.81 -16.92
C LEU A 657 -5.91 -33.23 -16.18
N THR A 658 -6.74 -32.25 -15.84
CA THR A 658 -8.09 -32.47 -15.29
C THR A 658 -9.05 -31.51 -15.95
N GLY A 659 -10.19 -31.99 -16.43
CA GLY A 659 -11.18 -31.18 -17.12
C GLY A 659 -12.61 -31.54 -16.73
N THR A 660 -13.51 -30.56 -16.79
CA THR A 660 -14.95 -30.74 -16.61
C THR A 660 -15.71 -29.84 -17.55
N GLU A 661 -16.71 -30.40 -18.20
CA GLU A 661 -17.55 -29.72 -19.20
C GLU A 661 -19.03 -29.94 -18.90
N LYS A 662 -19.85 -28.91 -19.14
CA LYS A 662 -21.30 -28.93 -18.93
C LYS A 662 -22.05 -28.18 -20.01
N VAL A 663 -23.06 -28.81 -20.62
CA VAL A 663 -23.99 -28.13 -21.53
C VAL A 663 -24.89 -27.19 -20.73
N VAL A 664 -24.67 -25.88 -20.84
CA VAL A 664 -25.44 -24.86 -20.11
C VAL A 664 -26.69 -24.40 -20.86
N GLY A 665 -26.72 -24.55 -22.19
CA GLY A 665 -27.86 -24.16 -23.01
C GLY A 665 -27.63 -24.35 -24.51
N PHE A 666 -28.52 -23.78 -25.32
CA PHE A 666 -28.44 -23.77 -26.77
C PHE A 666 -28.57 -22.34 -27.29
N GLU A 667 -27.75 -21.96 -28.26
CA GLU A 667 -27.72 -20.63 -28.83
C GLU A 667 -27.50 -20.73 -30.35
N ASN A 668 -28.16 -19.85 -31.12
CA ASN A 668 -27.84 -19.66 -32.53
C ASN A 668 -26.60 -18.78 -32.65
N VAL A 669 -25.53 -19.31 -33.23
CA VAL A 669 -24.27 -18.61 -33.44
C VAL A 669 -24.07 -18.35 -34.93
N THR A 670 -23.90 -17.09 -35.28
CA THR A 670 -23.61 -16.68 -36.66
C THR A 670 -22.10 -16.72 -36.91
N ALA A 671 -21.66 -17.54 -37.86
CA ALA A 671 -20.30 -17.54 -38.39
C ALA A 671 -20.01 -16.26 -39.20
N GLU A 672 -18.73 -15.94 -39.45
CA GLU A 672 -18.39 -14.70 -40.18
C GLU A 672 -18.82 -14.72 -41.66
N ASP A 673 -19.07 -15.89 -42.25
CA ASP A 673 -19.67 -16.02 -43.59
C ASP A 673 -21.19 -15.78 -43.61
N GLY A 674 -21.80 -15.50 -42.45
CA GLY A 674 -23.23 -15.24 -42.28
C GLY A 674 -24.07 -16.49 -42.05
N THR A 675 -23.48 -17.68 -42.05
CA THR A 675 -24.19 -18.94 -41.75
C THR A 675 -24.53 -19.01 -40.27
N VAL A 676 -25.78 -19.34 -39.94
CA VAL A 676 -26.25 -19.48 -38.56
C VAL A 676 -26.28 -20.95 -38.18
N TYR A 677 -25.60 -21.30 -37.10
CA TYR A 677 -25.55 -22.65 -36.55
C TYR A 677 -26.28 -22.70 -35.21
N LEU A 678 -27.17 -23.67 -35.03
CA LEU A 678 -27.65 -24.01 -33.70
C LEU A 678 -26.52 -24.74 -32.96
N CYS A 679 -26.10 -24.19 -31.83
CA CYS A 679 -24.99 -24.70 -31.04
C CYS A 679 -25.43 -25.06 -29.62
N ALA A 680 -24.92 -26.17 -29.10
CA ALA A 680 -24.85 -26.42 -27.67
C ALA A 680 -23.76 -25.52 -27.09
N LYS A 681 -24.11 -24.70 -26.11
CA LYS A 681 -23.17 -23.91 -25.33
C LYS A 681 -22.66 -24.77 -24.18
N VAL A 682 -21.38 -25.11 -24.23
CA VAL A 682 -20.71 -25.97 -23.27
C VAL A 682 -19.75 -25.13 -22.44
N ARG A 683 -19.98 -25.04 -21.14
CA ARG A 683 -19.02 -24.45 -20.20
C ARG A 683 -17.95 -25.47 -19.90
N TYR A 684 -16.68 -25.07 -19.92
CA TYR A 684 -15.57 -25.95 -19.56
C TYR A 684 -14.62 -25.29 -18.56
N SER A 685 -14.00 -26.12 -17.74
CA SER A 685 -12.88 -25.78 -16.87
C SER A 685 -11.85 -26.88 -16.97
N GLU A 686 -10.61 -26.53 -17.28
CA GLU A 686 -9.50 -27.45 -17.43
C GLU A 686 -8.28 -26.93 -16.66
N THR A 687 -7.60 -27.81 -15.94
CA THR A 687 -6.37 -27.51 -15.22
C THR A 687 -5.29 -28.47 -15.67
N ASN A 688 -4.17 -27.88 -16.10
CA ASN A 688 -2.98 -28.58 -16.52
C ASN A 688 -1.82 -28.24 -15.57
N GLN A 689 -1.17 -29.26 -15.00
CA GLN A 689 -0.06 -29.12 -14.06
C GLN A 689 1.15 -29.92 -14.53
N PHE A 690 2.33 -29.30 -14.63
CA PHE A 690 3.56 -30.00 -14.96
C PHE A 690 4.79 -29.27 -14.41
N THR A 691 5.92 -29.97 -14.32
CA THR A 691 7.19 -29.38 -13.87
C THR A 691 8.07 -29.01 -15.06
N LEU A 692 8.64 -27.81 -15.08
CA LEU A 692 9.61 -27.39 -16.10
C LEU A 692 10.81 -26.70 -15.44
N ASP A 693 12.02 -27.21 -15.67
CA ASP A 693 13.28 -26.69 -15.11
C ASP A 693 13.22 -26.45 -13.57
N GLY A 694 12.56 -27.34 -12.83
CA GLY A 694 12.42 -27.27 -11.36
C GLY A 694 11.31 -26.35 -10.85
N ARG A 695 10.51 -25.76 -11.74
CA ARG A 695 9.34 -24.92 -11.41
C ARG A 695 8.06 -25.70 -11.62
N ASN A 696 7.10 -25.55 -10.72
CA ASN A 696 5.76 -26.10 -10.89
C ASN A 696 4.91 -25.12 -11.71
N ILE A 697 4.50 -25.53 -12.90
CA ILE A 697 3.66 -24.74 -13.79
C ILE A 697 2.23 -25.26 -13.68
N THR A 698 1.30 -24.37 -13.41
CA THR A 698 -0.14 -24.66 -13.49
C THR A 698 -0.79 -23.72 -14.50
N ILE A 699 -1.53 -24.29 -15.45
CA ILE A 699 -2.30 -23.55 -16.44
C ILE A 699 -3.76 -23.92 -16.24
N THR A 700 -4.61 -22.93 -16.06
CA THR A 700 -6.06 -23.12 -15.95
C THR A 700 -6.77 -22.48 -17.13
N TYR A 701 -7.71 -23.20 -17.72
CA TYR A 701 -8.56 -22.74 -18.81
C TYR A 701 -10.00 -22.72 -18.31
N GLU A 702 -10.67 -21.58 -18.44
CA GLU A 702 -12.09 -21.45 -18.10
C GLU A 702 -12.81 -20.73 -19.23
N GLY A 703 -13.87 -21.35 -19.76
CA GLY A 703 -14.50 -20.83 -20.96
C GLY A 703 -15.83 -21.44 -21.34
N TYR A 704 -16.30 -21.02 -22.51
CA TYR A 704 -17.48 -21.55 -23.18
C TYR A 704 -17.13 -21.92 -24.62
N SER A 705 -17.54 -23.11 -25.04
CA SER A 705 -17.51 -23.54 -26.44
C SER A 705 -18.92 -23.66 -27.00
N TRP A 706 -19.10 -23.35 -28.27
CA TRP A 706 -20.36 -23.49 -28.99
C TRP A 706 -20.20 -24.51 -30.10
N THR A 707 -20.83 -25.66 -29.92
CA THR A 707 -20.66 -26.83 -30.80
C THR A 707 -21.97 -27.16 -31.50
N SER A 708 -21.93 -27.31 -32.83
CA SER A 708 -23.08 -27.62 -33.69
C SER A 708 -22.95 -29.01 -34.33
N SER A 709 -24.08 -29.67 -34.61
CA SER A 709 -24.12 -30.93 -35.35
C SER A 709 -23.65 -30.79 -36.80
N GLU A 710 -23.69 -29.59 -37.37
CA GLU A 710 -23.34 -29.38 -38.77
C GLU A 710 -21.86 -29.09 -38.97
N ALA A 711 -21.22 -28.39 -38.02
CA ALA A 711 -19.85 -27.86 -38.16
C ALA A 711 -18.89 -28.26 -37.01
N GLY A 712 -19.37 -28.92 -35.97
CA GLY A 712 -18.64 -29.09 -34.72
C GLY A 712 -18.45 -27.73 -34.03
N LEU A 713 -17.24 -27.46 -33.53
CA LEU A 713 -16.91 -26.16 -32.92
C LEU A 713 -17.16 -25.00 -33.90
N VAL A 714 -18.02 -24.05 -33.49
CA VAL A 714 -18.38 -22.81 -34.21
C VAL A 714 -17.80 -21.58 -33.52
N LYS A 715 -17.80 -21.54 -32.19
CA LYS A 715 -17.24 -20.42 -31.41
C LYS A 715 -16.61 -20.97 -30.12
N ASP A 716 -15.57 -20.31 -29.63
CA ASP A 716 -14.95 -20.57 -28.33
C ASP A 716 -14.56 -19.25 -27.66
N GLU A 717 -14.75 -19.15 -26.35
CA GLU A 717 -14.31 -18.03 -25.51
C GLU A 717 -13.62 -18.60 -24.27
N CYS A 718 -12.35 -18.25 -24.06
CA CYS A 718 -11.50 -18.84 -23.04
C CYS A 718 -10.71 -17.77 -22.29
N THR A 719 -10.64 -17.89 -20.97
CA THR A 719 -9.65 -17.22 -20.13
C THR A 719 -8.62 -18.24 -19.67
N THR A 720 -7.36 -18.02 -20.03
CA THR A 720 -6.23 -18.85 -19.61
C THR A 720 -5.46 -18.12 -18.52
N ARG A 721 -5.25 -18.76 -17.37
CA ARG A 721 -4.38 -18.23 -16.28
C ARG A 721 -3.18 -19.13 -16.08
N TYR A 722 -2.02 -18.51 -15.96
CA TYR A 722 -0.73 -19.16 -15.79
C TYR A 722 -0.21 -18.90 -14.37
N TYR A 723 0.25 -19.95 -13.71
CA TYR A 723 0.84 -19.91 -12.39
C TYR A 723 2.22 -20.55 -12.40
N GLU A 724 3.18 -19.91 -11.74
CA GLU A 724 4.52 -20.45 -11.48
C GLU A 724 4.68 -20.60 -9.97
N ASN A 725 4.90 -21.84 -9.49
CA ASN A 725 4.98 -22.18 -8.06
C ASN A 725 3.77 -21.67 -7.23
N GLY A 726 2.58 -21.64 -7.85
CA GLY A 726 1.34 -21.15 -7.23
C GLY A 726 1.13 -19.63 -7.33
N ILE A 727 2.10 -18.88 -7.87
CA ILE A 727 2.00 -17.44 -8.04
C ILE A 727 1.44 -17.14 -9.45
N PRO A 728 0.36 -16.34 -9.59
CA PRO A 728 -0.16 -15.95 -10.90
C PRO A 728 0.86 -15.09 -11.64
N VAL A 729 1.20 -15.48 -12.88
CA VAL A 729 2.19 -14.77 -13.71
C VAL A 729 1.59 -14.10 -14.94
N MET A 730 0.50 -14.65 -15.50
CA MET A 730 -0.13 -14.13 -16.71
C MET A 730 -1.60 -14.55 -16.79
N THR A 731 -2.44 -13.71 -17.39
CA THR A 731 -3.81 -14.03 -17.80
C THR A 731 -3.99 -13.63 -19.26
N GLU A 732 -4.57 -14.51 -20.06
CA GLU A 732 -4.84 -14.31 -21.48
C GLU A 732 -6.32 -14.54 -21.77
N GLN A 733 -6.92 -13.66 -22.56
CA GLN A 733 -8.28 -13.85 -23.09
C GLN A 733 -8.23 -14.18 -24.58
N ARG A 734 -8.90 -15.27 -24.95
CA ARG A 734 -8.99 -15.76 -26.32
C ARG A 734 -10.44 -15.92 -26.75
N THR A 735 -10.74 -15.49 -27.97
CA THR A 735 -12.00 -15.78 -28.66
C THR A 735 -11.71 -16.41 -30.01
N LEU A 736 -12.44 -17.45 -30.38
CA LEU A 736 -12.39 -18.11 -31.67
C LEU A 736 -13.78 -18.09 -32.30
N ILE A 737 -13.91 -17.67 -33.56
CA ILE A 737 -15.18 -17.72 -34.29
C ILE A 737 -15.00 -18.33 -35.68
N LEU A 738 -15.92 -19.22 -36.07
CA LEU A 738 -15.90 -19.86 -37.37
C LEU A 738 -16.10 -18.82 -38.45
N ARG A 739 -15.17 -18.79 -39.40
CA ARG A 739 -15.21 -17.92 -40.57
C ARG A 739 -15.82 -18.62 -41.77
N SER A 740 -15.43 -19.87 -42.01
CA SER A 740 -16.00 -20.70 -43.07
C SER A 740 -15.68 -22.18 -42.86
N ILE A 741 -16.53 -23.06 -43.39
CA ILE A 741 -16.33 -24.50 -43.43
C ILE A 741 -16.45 -25.01 -44.87
N LYS A 742 -15.49 -25.84 -45.29
CA LYS A 742 -15.54 -26.61 -46.53
C LYS A 742 -15.42 -28.09 -46.17
N LYS A 743 -16.53 -28.83 -46.24
CA LYS A 743 -16.54 -30.27 -46.00
C LYS A 743 -15.77 -31.01 -47.11
N GLY A 744 -15.02 -32.04 -46.73
CA GLY A 744 -14.41 -32.96 -47.68
C GLY A 744 -15.46 -33.65 -48.55
N GLN A 745 -15.08 -34.10 -49.75
CA GLN A 745 -15.93 -34.98 -50.54
C GLN A 745 -15.72 -36.41 -50.04
N ILE A 746 -16.83 -37.10 -49.75
CA ILE A 746 -16.85 -38.51 -49.32
C ILE A 746 -16.37 -39.40 -50.46
#